data_AF-A0A8H7A1B6-F1
#
_entry.id   AF-A0A8H7A1B6-F1
#
_cell.length_a   1.000
_cell.length_b   1.000
_cell.length_c   1.000
_cell.angle_alpha   90.00
_cell.angle_beta   90.00
_cell.angle_gamma   90.00
#
_symmetry.space_group_name_H-M   'P 1'
#
loop_
_entity.id
_entity.type
_entity.pdbx_description
1 polymer ?
#
loop_
_entity_poly.entity_id
_entity_poly.type
_entity_poly.pdbx_seq_one_letter_code
_entity_poly.pdbx_strand_id
1 'polypeptide(L)'
;MINKQQINSSHLHSFLVLLDGEDDKSIQALIDPADHQNVPRAMKLMVTISRLQLLGTSCIRPIDQPILNALLALDDLLRAFYEPFVIPSLSLGEQLASLAKFAFLAFAHHRLHGTGFMTNQLYADLQGVVKTAFFNVAKQKEVDSSKPFYLYQQGSDRLEQMIGDVRTMSHDQNVDVLQLCERLSDCIDVNHIFARHPDWKGAHRRLSYTGTEGVDHVNTWYFTGNLIVNDVDLDSAWKSGQIEAELALQARYIPFGFNDVLRTHDVDFLRSHGNGKFVGITELEGEDTSIIADVEPVDNDSSEDCPGLELGAEAELVKDELADEDIHLDNLLADEPDESGDFSTSEDIPADWLPVPTKNGDMKLVHKASILACMFKSGATKLSADRLLRVRGYTKDFKREEIVISVGEEMLRVKNMAISVIQTSKKQIVPVMFAVTSLLKAGKLMLSVDVAELRSERASDIQVTGQVLSAACCEFSTEMGKMFGFVWDGGYLQFTSPTRSSQATRQASISAPRPRNGYKDSQVLPFPSHLVYPLNEGLIPVNRLPDGITKQLLEAVNHKNAAFMPMSTFYEHVERFNTLPDSAFEKLKNAGTTPGLPYRNESGIPCIINDATQALTSKQIVTDSGKVECHQCGNLIHLADGRAHVSEHILLKMLGLQELGLREEISNEIVKVCGFCGKLTCGPTSMKPHSRTEVTSLCPRMHSFSLGHASRSSKGHPSTNVPVGCPFCPASPSCPPPVFWKYSMFFHIQQAHSRYWDSEAHQPRNLPPDLLNNLQVTLLEINSIRNLHPRISSACTPLIALPFDPNITGLRRKDPPTADVMVNSCGMSSSRKKPRLSR
;
A
#
# COMPACT_ATOMS: atom_id res chain seq x y z
N MET A 1 -0.04 15.39 -0.30
CA MET A 1 1.11 14.53 -0.65
C MET A 1 2.29 15.43 -0.95
N ILE A 2 3.41 15.22 -0.28
CA ILE A 2 4.64 16.00 -0.45
C ILE A 2 5.80 15.01 -0.44
N ASN A 3 6.71 15.10 -1.41
CA ASN A 3 7.86 14.20 -1.55
C ASN A 3 7.47 12.70 -1.53
N LYS A 4 6.40 12.34 -2.26
CA LYS A 4 5.80 10.98 -2.29
C LYS A 4 5.24 10.48 -0.95
N GLN A 5 5.21 11.31 0.10
CA GLN A 5 4.63 10.97 1.39
C GLN A 5 3.23 11.57 1.54
N GLN A 6 2.31 10.79 2.11
CA GLN A 6 1.00 11.30 2.53
C GLN A 6 1.10 11.82 3.96
N ILE A 7 0.98 13.13 4.14
CA ILE A 7 0.94 13.76 5.45
C ILE A 7 -0.51 13.74 5.93
N ASN A 8 -0.73 13.34 7.18
CA ASN A 8 -2.05 13.33 7.84
C ASN A 8 -1.91 13.82 9.29
N SER A 9 -3.04 14.01 9.99
CA SER A 9 -3.05 14.49 11.38
C SER A 9 -2.26 13.59 12.33
N SER A 10 -2.31 12.27 12.14
CA SER A 10 -1.56 11.32 12.97
C SER A 10 -0.04 11.43 12.79
N HIS A 11 0.42 11.74 11.57
CA HIS A 11 1.82 12.01 11.28
C HIS A 11 2.25 13.29 11.99
N LEU A 12 1.53 14.40 11.78
CA LEU A 12 1.78 15.68 12.45
C LEU A 12 1.85 15.50 13.97
N HIS A 13 0.83 14.89 14.56
CA HIS A 13 0.77 14.63 16.00
C HIS A 13 2.00 13.83 16.47
N SER A 14 2.39 12.77 15.76
CA SER A 14 3.53 11.94 16.18
C SER A 14 4.88 12.65 16.17
N PHE A 15 5.05 13.71 15.36
CA PHE A 15 6.28 14.51 15.34
C PHE A 15 6.21 15.71 16.28
N LEU A 16 5.06 16.37 16.36
CA LEU A 16 4.91 17.56 17.21
C LEU A 16 5.06 17.22 18.69
N VAL A 17 4.62 16.03 19.13
CA VAL A 17 4.80 15.56 20.53
C VAL A 17 6.27 15.36 20.89
N LEU A 18 7.18 15.24 19.91
CA LEU A 18 8.61 15.11 20.15
C LEU A 18 9.30 16.46 20.44
N LEU A 19 8.59 17.58 20.27
CA LEU A 19 9.12 18.91 20.52
C LEU A 19 9.05 19.26 22.00
N ASP A 20 10.12 19.84 22.53
CA ASP A 20 10.17 20.32 23.91
C ASP A 20 9.10 21.41 24.15
N GLY A 21 8.29 21.24 25.19
CA GLY A 21 7.27 22.22 25.59
C GLY A 21 5.89 22.09 24.94
N GLU A 22 5.68 21.09 24.08
CA GLU A 22 4.35 20.74 23.57
C GLU A 22 3.77 19.55 24.34
N ASP A 23 2.47 19.59 24.65
CA ASP A 23 1.75 18.50 25.29
C ASP A 23 0.70 17.88 24.34
N ASP A 24 0.30 16.64 24.62
CA ASP A 24 -0.65 15.89 23.78
C ASP A 24 -1.97 16.66 23.54
N LYS A 25 -2.39 17.44 24.55
CA LYS A 25 -3.60 18.26 24.49
C LYS A 25 -3.42 19.51 23.63
N SER A 26 -2.30 20.26 23.76
CA SER A 26 -2.05 21.42 22.89
C SER A 26 -2.05 21.01 21.42
N ILE A 27 -1.43 19.88 21.11
CA ILE A 27 -1.29 19.39 19.74
C ILE A 27 -2.63 18.91 19.18
N GLN A 28 -3.45 18.20 19.98
CA GLN A 28 -4.80 17.82 19.55
C GLN A 28 -5.66 19.05 19.25
N ALA A 29 -5.60 20.09 20.08
CA ALA A 29 -6.30 21.34 19.84
C ALA A 29 -5.79 22.07 18.57
N LEU A 30 -4.48 22.01 18.30
CA LEU A 30 -3.86 22.63 17.12
C LEU A 30 -4.23 21.95 15.80
N ILE A 31 -4.41 20.63 15.79
CA ILE A 31 -4.70 19.85 14.57
C ILE A 31 -6.21 19.63 14.35
N ASP A 32 -7.05 19.98 15.34
CA ASP A 32 -8.51 19.80 15.25
C ASP A 32 -9.13 20.66 14.14
N PRO A 33 -9.80 20.09 13.11
CA PRO A 33 -10.41 20.88 12.05
C PRO A 33 -11.74 21.56 12.43
N ALA A 34 -12.27 21.38 13.65
CA ALA A 34 -13.60 21.87 14.04
C ALA A 34 -13.82 23.37 13.77
N ASP A 35 -12.84 24.20 14.13
CA ASP A 35 -12.86 25.65 13.88
C ASP A 35 -11.93 26.03 12.72
N HIS A 36 -12.36 25.73 11.50
CA HIS A 36 -11.60 25.97 10.27
C HIS A 36 -11.44 27.47 9.94
N GLN A 37 -12.12 28.37 10.66
CA GLN A 37 -12.03 29.83 10.48
C GLN A 37 -11.00 30.48 11.43
N ASN A 38 -10.39 29.70 12.34
CA ASN A 38 -9.44 30.21 13.32
C ASN A 38 -8.04 30.44 12.74
N VAL A 39 -7.82 31.63 12.19
CA VAL A 39 -6.53 32.04 11.61
C VAL A 39 -5.37 32.01 12.63
N PRO A 40 -5.52 32.51 13.89
CA PRO A 40 -4.44 32.42 14.88
C PRO A 40 -3.99 30.99 15.17
N ARG A 41 -4.93 30.05 15.26
CA ARG A 41 -4.62 28.64 15.47
C ARG A 41 -3.89 28.02 14.29
N ALA A 42 -4.31 28.34 13.06
CA ALA A 42 -3.61 27.91 11.86
C ALA A 42 -2.17 28.46 11.83
N MET A 43 -1.97 29.74 12.16
CA MET A 43 -0.64 30.34 12.27
C MET A 43 0.23 29.66 13.33
N LYS A 44 -0.33 29.39 14.52
CA LYS A 44 0.37 28.67 15.58
C LYS A 44 0.79 27.28 15.13
N LEU A 45 -0.09 26.55 14.41
CA LEU A 45 0.26 25.25 13.82
C LEU A 45 1.43 25.37 12.82
N MET A 46 1.43 26.37 11.93
CA MET A 46 2.53 26.58 10.98
C MET A 46 3.86 26.86 11.71
N VAL A 47 3.85 27.72 12.72
CA VAL A 47 5.04 28.02 13.55
C VAL A 47 5.53 26.78 14.29
N THR A 48 4.63 25.96 14.84
CA THR A 48 5.01 24.71 15.50
C THR A 48 5.58 23.70 14.51
N ILE A 49 5.07 23.63 13.27
CA ILE A 49 5.66 22.83 12.19
C ILE A 49 7.09 23.29 11.88
N SER A 50 7.36 24.60 11.86
CA SER A 50 8.73 25.12 11.67
C SER A 50 9.71 24.69 12.76
N ARG A 51 9.22 24.42 13.98
CA ARG A 51 10.07 23.92 15.07
C ARG A 51 10.53 22.48 14.86
N LEU A 52 9.95 21.72 13.93
CA LEU A 52 10.39 20.37 13.59
C LEU A 52 11.84 20.31 13.09
N GLN A 53 12.39 21.41 12.59
CA GLN A 53 13.80 21.50 12.21
C GLN A 53 14.76 21.36 13.40
N LEU A 54 14.26 21.54 14.63
CA LEU A 54 15.03 21.39 15.87
C LEU A 54 15.18 19.93 16.29
N LEU A 55 14.41 19.01 15.70
CA LEU A 55 14.48 17.59 16.02
C LEU A 55 15.82 16.99 15.54
N GLY A 56 16.59 16.44 16.47
CA GLY A 56 17.84 15.76 16.16
C GLY A 56 17.63 14.41 15.47
N THR A 57 18.54 14.02 14.58
CA THR A 57 18.47 12.73 13.84
C THR A 57 18.47 11.49 14.74
N SER A 58 18.81 11.61 16.03
CA SER A 58 18.80 10.54 17.01
C SER A 58 17.39 10.18 17.51
N CYS A 59 16.46 11.14 17.55
CA CYS A 59 15.09 10.90 18.03
C CYS A 59 14.13 10.35 16.97
N ILE A 60 14.56 10.33 15.70
CA ILE A 60 13.72 9.96 14.55
C ILE A 60 14.03 8.53 14.12
N ARG A 61 12.99 7.72 13.94
CA ARG A 61 13.11 6.37 13.38
C ARG A 61 13.40 6.44 11.88
N PRO A 62 14.11 5.46 11.30
CA PRO A 62 14.42 5.44 9.87
C PRO A 62 13.20 5.62 8.96
N ILE A 63 12.07 4.99 9.31
CA ILE A 63 10.79 5.12 8.58
C ILE A 63 10.16 6.50 8.65
N ASP A 64 10.41 7.21 9.74
CA ASP A 64 9.85 8.54 10.00
C ASP A 64 10.68 9.61 9.27
N GLN A 65 11.92 9.31 8.87
CA GLN A 65 12.81 10.28 8.23
C GLN A 65 12.25 10.83 6.90
N PRO A 66 11.71 10.01 5.96
CA PRO A 66 11.03 10.54 4.78
C PRO A 66 9.82 11.41 5.10
N ILE A 67 9.06 11.05 6.15
CA ILE A 67 7.87 11.81 6.56
C ILE A 67 8.29 13.16 7.17
N LEU A 68 9.33 13.17 8.01
CA LEU A 68 9.90 14.41 8.54
C LEU A 68 10.39 15.32 7.42
N ASN A 69 11.12 14.79 6.45
CA ASN A 69 11.56 15.60 5.31
C ASN A 69 10.39 16.13 4.47
N ALA A 70 9.29 15.38 4.35
CA ALA A 70 8.08 15.88 3.73
C ALA A 70 7.42 16.99 4.56
N LEU A 71 7.42 16.89 5.90
CA LEU A 71 6.96 17.94 6.80
C LEU A 71 7.84 19.19 6.75
N LEU A 72 9.15 19.03 6.62
CA LEU A 72 10.08 20.15 6.45
C LEU A 72 9.98 20.79 5.06
N ALA A 73 9.65 20.02 4.02
CA ALA A 73 9.31 20.58 2.71
C ALA A 73 7.97 21.34 2.74
N LEU A 74 7.00 20.85 3.52
CA LEU A 74 5.76 21.57 3.81
C LEU A 74 6.06 22.88 4.55
N ASP A 75 6.95 22.85 5.53
CA ASP A 75 7.39 24.05 6.25
C ASP A 75 8.02 25.08 5.31
N ASP A 76 8.97 24.67 4.45
CA ASP A 76 9.61 25.56 3.47
C ASP A 76 8.58 26.24 2.56
N LEU A 77 7.56 25.49 2.14
CA LEU A 77 6.45 25.99 1.32
C LEU A 77 5.58 27.00 2.10
N LEU A 78 5.13 26.63 3.31
CA LEU A 78 4.25 27.46 4.12
C LEU A 78 4.94 28.77 4.51
N ARG A 79 6.17 28.72 5.01
CA ARG A 79 6.97 29.90 5.37
C ARG A 79 7.15 30.84 4.18
N ALA A 80 7.49 30.31 3.02
CA ALA A 80 7.64 31.12 1.80
C ALA A 80 6.34 31.86 1.42
N PHE A 81 5.18 31.31 1.81
CA PHE A 81 3.88 31.96 1.56
C PHE A 81 3.51 32.99 2.63
N TYR A 82 3.53 32.64 3.91
CA TYR A 82 2.94 33.50 4.95
C TYR A 82 3.91 34.57 5.48
N GLU A 83 5.22 34.30 5.52
CA GLU A 83 6.20 35.23 6.10
C GLU A 83 6.20 36.63 5.45
N PRO A 84 6.03 36.77 4.12
CA PRO A 84 5.89 38.06 3.45
C PRO A 84 4.81 38.97 4.02
N PHE A 85 3.78 38.40 4.62
CA PHE A 85 2.62 39.13 5.17
C PHE A 85 2.75 39.41 6.67
N VAL A 86 3.63 38.69 7.35
CA VAL A 86 3.71 38.67 8.83
C VAL A 86 5.01 39.26 9.35
N ILE A 87 6.13 39.07 8.65
CA ILE A 87 7.44 39.52 9.12
C ILE A 87 7.65 40.99 8.73
N PRO A 88 7.74 41.91 9.70
CA PRO A 88 7.69 43.35 9.42
C PRO A 88 9.02 43.92 8.95
N SER A 89 10.11 43.20 9.25
CA SER A 89 11.47 43.60 8.89
C SER A 89 11.82 43.32 7.44
N LEU A 90 11.02 42.52 6.71
CA LEU A 90 11.27 42.19 5.31
C LEU A 90 11.02 43.42 4.42
N SER A 91 11.98 43.71 3.54
CA SER A 91 11.80 44.65 2.44
C SER A 91 10.82 44.10 1.40
N LEU A 92 10.26 44.98 0.58
CA LEU A 92 9.33 44.56 -0.48
C LEU A 92 9.98 43.61 -1.49
N GLY A 93 11.28 43.78 -1.76
CA GLY A 93 12.05 42.86 -2.61
C GLY A 93 12.17 41.46 -2.00
N GLU A 94 12.47 41.36 -0.71
CA GLU A 94 12.54 40.08 0.02
C GLU A 94 11.16 39.41 0.13
N GLN A 95 10.10 40.19 0.36
CA GLN A 95 8.73 39.69 0.36
C GLN A 95 8.37 39.06 -1.00
N LEU A 96 8.69 39.73 -2.11
CA LEU A 96 8.46 39.21 -3.45
C LEU A 96 9.34 37.99 -3.79
N ALA A 97 10.60 37.98 -3.34
CA ALA A 97 11.49 36.84 -3.52
C ALA A 97 10.96 35.59 -2.79
N SER A 98 10.44 35.77 -1.58
CA SER A 98 9.81 34.70 -0.80
C SER A 98 8.50 34.19 -1.45
N LEU A 99 7.64 35.09 -1.95
CA LEU A 99 6.45 34.68 -2.72
C LEU A 99 6.81 33.97 -4.04
N ALA A 100 7.88 34.40 -4.71
CA ALA A 100 8.41 33.69 -5.88
C ALA A 100 8.90 32.29 -5.49
N LYS A 101 9.67 32.15 -4.40
CA LYS A 101 10.07 30.85 -3.86
C LYS A 101 8.86 29.95 -3.62
N PHE A 102 7.79 30.47 -3.03
CA PHE A 102 6.53 29.73 -2.86
C PHE A 102 5.96 29.27 -4.22
N ALA A 103 5.87 30.16 -5.22
CA ALA A 103 5.34 29.79 -6.54
C ALA A 103 6.14 28.65 -7.21
N PHE A 104 7.47 28.67 -7.10
CA PHE A 104 8.34 27.61 -7.60
C PHE A 104 8.17 26.29 -6.82
N LEU A 105 8.12 26.33 -5.49
CA LEU A 105 7.88 25.15 -4.65
C LEU A 105 6.50 24.53 -4.92
N ALA A 106 5.45 25.34 -4.96
CA ALA A 106 4.09 24.92 -5.25
C ALA A 106 3.99 24.29 -6.64
N PHE A 107 4.62 24.91 -7.65
CA PHE A 107 4.67 24.38 -9.02
C PHE A 107 5.36 23.01 -9.08
N ALA A 108 6.51 22.86 -8.42
CA ALA A 108 7.24 21.60 -8.39
C ALA A 108 6.39 20.47 -7.75
N HIS A 109 5.79 20.74 -6.60
CA HIS A 109 4.97 19.76 -5.89
C HIS A 109 3.67 19.42 -6.64
N HIS A 110 2.99 20.41 -7.21
CA HIS A 110 1.78 20.18 -7.99
C HIS A 110 2.08 19.38 -9.27
N ARG A 111 3.20 19.63 -9.94
CA ARG A 111 3.59 18.84 -11.11
C ARG A 111 3.99 17.40 -10.76
N LEU A 112 4.61 17.19 -9.59
CA LEU A 112 5.02 15.85 -9.14
C LEU A 112 3.84 15.01 -8.60
N HIS A 113 2.82 15.64 -8.03
CA HIS A 113 1.79 14.94 -7.24
C HIS A 113 0.34 15.29 -7.61
N GLY A 114 0.11 16.26 -8.49
CA GLY A 114 -1.22 16.72 -8.93
C GLY A 114 -2.13 17.10 -7.76
N THR A 115 -3.40 16.69 -7.86
CA THR A 115 -4.41 16.85 -6.80
C THR A 115 -4.10 16.08 -5.52
N GLY A 116 -3.14 15.16 -5.56
CA GLY A 116 -2.61 14.52 -4.36
C GLY A 116 -1.86 15.50 -3.45
N PHE A 117 -1.32 16.61 -3.96
CA PHE A 117 -0.67 17.66 -3.18
C PHE A 117 -1.66 18.67 -2.59
N MET A 118 -2.43 19.33 -3.46
CA MET A 118 -3.51 20.27 -3.11
C MET A 118 -4.54 20.30 -4.23
N THR A 119 -5.76 20.80 -3.95
CA THR A 119 -6.81 20.95 -4.96
C THR A 119 -6.34 21.82 -6.12
N ASN A 120 -6.89 21.58 -7.31
CA ASN A 120 -6.58 22.43 -8.46
C ASN A 120 -7.02 23.89 -8.22
N GLN A 121 -8.12 24.08 -7.49
CA GLN A 121 -8.63 25.39 -7.10
C GLN A 121 -7.64 26.12 -6.19
N LEU A 122 -7.23 25.50 -5.08
CA LEU A 122 -6.30 26.10 -4.12
C LEU A 122 -4.95 26.42 -4.77
N TYR A 123 -4.44 25.53 -5.63
CA TYR A 123 -3.22 25.80 -6.39
C TYR A 123 -3.36 27.05 -7.27
N ALA A 124 -4.46 27.15 -8.02
CA ALA A 124 -4.70 28.28 -8.91
C ALA A 124 -4.85 29.60 -8.14
N ASP A 125 -5.57 29.57 -7.01
CA ASP A 125 -5.77 30.74 -6.16
C ASP A 125 -4.46 31.24 -5.56
N LEU A 126 -3.63 30.34 -5.01
CA LEU A 126 -2.34 30.69 -4.43
C LEU A 126 -1.33 31.20 -5.48
N GLN A 127 -1.29 30.60 -6.68
CA GLN A 127 -0.51 31.16 -7.80
C GLN A 127 -1.06 32.54 -8.24
N GLY A 128 -2.37 32.73 -8.17
CA GLY A 128 -3.05 33.99 -8.41
C GLY A 128 -2.61 35.09 -7.43
N VAL A 129 -2.45 34.77 -6.15
CA VAL A 129 -1.92 35.70 -5.14
C VAL A 129 -0.51 36.18 -5.51
N VAL A 130 0.41 35.25 -5.83
CA VAL A 130 1.78 35.61 -6.22
C VAL A 130 1.79 36.47 -7.48
N LYS A 131 1.04 36.05 -8.52
CA LYS A 131 0.91 36.82 -9.76
C LYS A 131 0.42 38.24 -9.49
N THR A 132 -0.63 38.38 -8.67
CA THR A 132 -1.23 39.67 -8.35
C THR A 132 -0.26 40.58 -7.59
N ALA A 133 0.52 40.03 -6.66
CA ALA A 133 1.57 40.77 -5.95
C ALA A 133 2.59 41.39 -6.92
N PHE A 134 3.16 40.59 -7.83
CA PHE A 134 4.12 41.07 -8.83
C PHE A 134 3.52 42.11 -9.78
N PHE A 135 2.31 41.85 -10.30
CA PHE A 135 1.63 42.78 -11.20
C PHE A 135 1.30 44.11 -10.53
N ASN A 136 0.86 44.10 -9.27
CA ASN A 136 0.48 45.33 -8.57
C ASN A 136 1.70 46.16 -8.17
N VAL A 137 2.83 45.54 -7.82
CA VAL A 137 4.09 46.27 -7.62
C VAL A 137 4.58 46.87 -8.94
N ALA A 138 4.53 46.12 -10.05
CA ALA A 138 4.85 46.66 -11.38
C ALA A 138 3.95 47.85 -11.75
N LYS A 139 2.65 47.74 -11.49
CA LYS A 139 1.70 48.84 -11.70
C LYS A 139 2.03 50.05 -10.82
N GLN A 140 2.38 49.83 -9.55
CA GLN A 140 2.75 50.92 -8.65
C GLN A 140 4.04 51.62 -9.10
N LYS A 141 5.01 50.89 -9.69
CA LYS A 141 6.21 51.51 -10.31
C LYS A 141 5.85 52.53 -11.39
N GLU A 142 4.87 52.21 -12.23
CA GLU A 142 4.41 53.10 -13.31
C GLU A 142 3.57 54.28 -12.80
N VAL A 143 2.82 54.09 -11.71
CA VAL A 143 1.96 55.14 -11.14
C VAL A 143 2.75 56.11 -10.26
N ASP A 144 3.47 55.60 -9.27
CA ASP A 144 4.34 56.39 -8.38
C ASP A 144 5.33 55.44 -7.68
N SER A 145 6.56 55.38 -8.21
CA SER A 145 7.61 54.52 -7.67
C SER A 145 8.13 54.96 -6.29
N SER A 146 7.88 56.21 -5.88
CA SER A 146 8.41 56.75 -4.61
C SER A 146 7.64 56.27 -3.37
N LYS A 147 6.48 55.63 -3.55
CA LYS A 147 5.60 55.23 -2.46
C LYS A 147 5.89 53.82 -1.95
N PRO A 148 5.66 53.56 -0.65
CA PRO A 148 5.66 52.22 -0.13
C PRO A 148 4.48 51.42 -0.65
N PHE A 149 4.67 50.11 -0.87
CA PHE A 149 3.58 49.19 -1.20
C PHE A 149 3.48 48.09 -0.16
N TYR A 150 2.30 47.95 0.44
CA TYR A 150 2.03 47.00 1.52
C TYR A 150 1.30 45.77 0.98
N LEU A 151 2.00 44.65 0.79
CA LEU A 151 1.42 43.43 0.20
C LEU A 151 0.20 42.91 0.98
N TYR A 152 0.24 42.95 2.32
CA TYR A 152 -0.85 42.46 3.15
C TYR A 152 -2.16 43.25 2.96
N GLN A 153 -2.11 44.50 2.48
CA GLN A 153 -3.30 45.29 2.18
C GLN A 153 -4.06 44.82 0.92
N GLN A 154 -3.54 43.82 0.22
CA GLN A 154 -4.24 43.17 -0.89
C GLN A 154 -5.29 42.14 -0.41
N GLY A 155 -5.31 41.81 0.88
CA GLY A 155 -6.29 40.93 1.51
C GLY A 155 -7.64 41.61 1.83
N SER A 156 -8.57 40.82 2.38
CA SER A 156 -9.92 41.25 2.76
C SER A 156 -10.05 41.72 4.21
N ASP A 157 -8.98 41.72 5.01
CA ASP A 157 -9.04 41.99 6.45
C ASP A 157 -9.76 43.31 6.81
N ARG A 158 -9.58 44.36 6.01
CA ARG A 158 -10.27 45.65 6.21
C ARG A 158 -11.78 45.56 5.96
N LEU A 159 -12.20 44.73 5.00
CA LEU A 159 -13.61 44.45 4.74
C LEU A 159 -14.18 43.59 5.88
N GLU A 160 -13.45 42.59 6.35
CA GLU A 160 -13.83 41.75 7.48
C GLU A 160 -13.95 42.56 8.77
N GLN A 161 -13.04 43.49 9.02
CA GLN A 161 -13.12 44.44 10.12
C GLN A 161 -14.39 45.30 10.02
N MET A 162 -14.73 45.78 8.82
CA MET A 162 -15.97 46.54 8.61
C MET A 162 -17.22 45.68 8.88
N ILE A 163 -17.20 44.40 8.50
CA ILE A 163 -18.28 43.46 8.84
C ILE A 163 -18.35 43.22 10.35
N GLY A 164 -17.19 43.12 11.02
CA GLY A 164 -17.09 43.03 12.48
C GLY A 164 -17.64 44.26 13.19
N ASP A 165 -17.31 45.46 12.70
CA ASP A 165 -17.84 46.73 13.19
C ASP A 165 -19.39 46.73 13.09
N VAL A 166 -19.97 46.36 11.93
CA VAL A 166 -21.43 46.28 11.74
C VAL A 166 -22.10 45.34 12.75
N ARG A 167 -21.46 44.19 13.04
CA ARG A 167 -21.96 43.18 13.98
C ARG A 167 -21.83 43.60 15.43
N THR A 168 -20.93 44.52 15.75
CA THR A 168 -20.62 44.97 17.11
C THR A 168 -21.19 46.35 17.46
N MET A 169 -21.65 47.11 16.47
CA MET A 169 -22.34 48.40 16.66
C MET A 169 -23.57 48.33 17.58
N SER A 170 -24.21 47.16 17.70
CA SER A 170 -25.33 46.94 18.60
C SER A 170 -25.26 45.54 19.22
N HIS A 171 -26.18 45.24 20.14
CA HIS A 171 -26.32 43.90 20.70
C HIS A 171 -26.88 42.86 19.71
N ASP A 172 -27.43 43.30 18.58
CA ASP A 172 -27.96 42.42 17.54
C ASP A 172 -26.89 42.13 16.48
N GLN A 173 -26.29 40.94 16.58
CA GLN A 173 -25.18 40.49 15.74
C GLN A 173 -25.64 39.99 14.35
N ASN A 174 -26.92 39.66 14.18
CA ASN A 174 -27.47 39.08 12.95
C ASN A 174 -28.43 40.06 12.28
N VAL A 175 -27.88 40.94 11.46
CA VAL A 175 -28.65 41.97 10.76
C VAL A 175 -29.38 41.42 9.54
N ASP A 176 -30.59 41.91 9.29
CA ASP A 176 -31.24 41.75 7.99
C ASP A 176 -30.57 42.63 6.92
N VAL A 177 -30.96 42.46 5.65
CA VAL A 177 -30.33 43.19 4.53
C VAL A 177 -30.52 44.71 4.63
N LEU A 178 -31.67 45.18 5.14
CA LEU A 178 -31.94 46.61 5.28
C LEU A 178 -31.06 47.19 6.41
N GLN A 179 -31.03 46.52 7.55
CA GLN A 179 -30.17 46.88 8.68
C GLN A 179 -28.69 46.83 8.30
N LEU A 180 -28.27 45.87 7.49
CA LEU A 180 -26.91 45.80 6.96
C LEU A 180 -26.58 47.04 6.13
N CYS A 181 -27.47 47.46 5.24
CA CYS A 181 -27.28 48.68 4.44
C CYS A 181 -27.18 49.93 5.33
N GLU A 182 -28.05 50.07 6.31
CA GLU A 182 -28.06 51.21 7.24
C GLU A 182 -26.78 51.25 8.08
N ARG A 183 -26.44 50.13 8.74
CA ARG A 183 -25.24 50.05 9.59
C ARG A 183 -23.94 50.17 8.81
N LEU A 184 -23.87 49.67 7.57
CA LEU A 184 -22.70 49.90 6.71
C LEU A 184 -22.49 51.39 6.43
N SER A 185 -23.56 52.16 6.21
CA SER A 185 -23.47 53.61 6.02
C SER A 185 -22.88 54.28 7.26
N ASP A 186 -23.40 53.94 8.43
CA ASP A 186 -22.93 54.46 9.72
C ASP A 186 -21.46 54.07 9.99
N CYS A 187 -21.10 52.79 9.77
CA CYS A 187 -19.72 52.29 9.90
C CYS A 187 -18.74 53.03 9.00
N ILE A 188 -19.12 53.33 7.76
CA ILE A 188 -18.28 54.07 6.82
C ILE A 188 -18.03 55.49 7.34
N ASP A 189 -19.07 56.19 7.79
CA ASP A 189 -18.95 57.54 8.33
C ASP A 189 -18.06 57.56 9.59
N VAL A 190 -18.25 56.61 10.50
CA VAL A 190 -17.42 56.43 11.70
C VAL A 190 -15.97 56.16 11.32
N ASN A 191 -15.70 55.23 10.40
CA ASN A 191 -14.34 54.93 9.96
C ASN A 191 -13.70 56.12 9.22
N HIS A 192 -14.47 56.95 8.51
CA HIS A 192 -13.99 58.21 7.92
C HIS A 192 -13.63 59.26 8.98
N ILE A 193 -14.38 59.35 10.06
CA ILE A 193 -14.05 60.22 11.20
C ILE A 193 -12.75 59.75 11.84
N PHE A 194 -12.62 58.46 12.15
CA PHE A 194 -11.40 57.89 12.72
C PHE A 194 -10.18 58.00 11.79
N ALA A 195 -10.35 57.92 10.47
CA ALA A 195 -9.25 58.14 9.53
C ALA A 195 -8.76 59.60 9.54
N ARG A 196 -9.64 60.58 9.80
CA ARG A 196 -9.27 62.01 9.93
C ARG A 196 -8.72 62.36 11.31
N HIS A 197 -9.15 61.62 12.34
CA HIS A 197 -8.73 61.77 13.72
C HIS A 197 -8.21 60.43 14.26
N PRO A 198 -6.99 60.00 13.85
CA PRO A 198 -6.43 58.71 14.24
C PRO A 198 -6.27 58.54 15.75
N ASP A 199 -6.21 59.66 16.48
CA ASP A 199 -6.14 59.75 17.94
C ASP A 199 -7.46 59.39 18.64
N TRP A 200 -8.60 59.41 17.95
CA TRP A 200 -9.92 59.16 18.54
C TRP A 200 -10.32 57.68 18.54
N LYS A 201 -9.70 56.88 17.67
CA LYS A 201 -9.87 55.43 17.69
C LYS A 201 -8.77 54.85 18.57
N GLY A 202 -9.08 54.58 19.84
CA GLY A 202 -8.20 53.77 20.68
C GLY A 202 -7.93 52.46 19.95
N ALA A 203 -6.66 52.13 19.70
CA ALA A 203 -6.33 50.81 19.15
C ALA A 203 -6.89 49.75 20.11
N HIS A 204 -7.57 48.71 19.60
CA HIS A 204 -7.89 47.54 20.42
C HIS A 204 -6.59 47.08 21.09
N ARG A 205 -6.58 47.06 22.44
CA ARG A 205 -5.39 46.78 23.25
C ARG A 205 -4.94 45.35 22.94
N ARG A 206 -3.95 45.21 22.05
CA ARG A 206 -3.31 43.91 21.77
C ARG A 206 -2.50 43.49 23.00
N LEU A 207 -2.83 42.33 23.57
CA LEU A 207 -2.23 41.83 24.82
C LEU A 207 -0.78 41.34 24.66
N SER A 208 -0.29 40.95 23.48
CA SER A 208 1.15 40.78 23.22
C SER A 208 1.42 40.56 21.72
N TYR A 209 2.67 40.79 21.28
CA TYR A 209 3.14 40.53 19.91
C TYR A 209 4.26 39.48 19.90
N THR A 210 4.05 38.36 20.60
CA THR A 210 4.98 37.22 20.64
C THR A 210 4.70 36.17 19.56
N GLY A 211 3.87 36.47 18.56
CA GLY A 211 3.58 35.57 17.44
C GLY A 211 2.55 34.48 17.76
N THR A 212 1.89 34.54 18.91
CA THR A 212 0.88 33.56 19.32
C THR A 212 -0.56 34.01 19.11
N GLU A 213 -0.84 35.31 18.93
CA GLU A 213 -2.21 35.86 18.80
C GLU A 213 -2.26 37.09 17.85
N GLY A 214 -3.26 37.13 16.95
CA GLY A 214 -3.61 38.33 16.15
C GLY A 214 -2.68 38.71 14.98
N VAL A 215 -2.05 37.74 14.32
CA VAL A 215 -1.15 37.99 13.18
C VAL A 215 -1.88 38.57 11.95
N ASP A 216 -3.20 38.51 11.92
CA ASP A 216 -4.14 38.83 10.84
C ASP A 216 -4.64 40.30 10.79
N HIS A 217 -4.19 41.17 11.69
CA HIS A 217 -4.63 42.57 11.73
C HIS A 217 -3.46 43.56 11.82
N VAL A 218 -2.55 43.51 10.85
CA VAL A 218 -1.28 44.25 10.88
C VAL A 218 -1.44 45.71 10.42
N ASN A 219 -1.03 46.67 11.25
CA ASN A 219 -1.01 48.10 10.89
C ASN A 219 0.21 48.47 10.04
N THR A 220 0.08 49.47 9.17
CA THR A 220 1.15 49.86 8.23
C THR A 220 2.40 50.37 8.94
N TRP A 221 2.24 50.97 10.11
CA TRP A 221 3.35 51.46 10.95
C TRP A 221 4.23 50.34 11.49
N TYR A 222 3.75 49.09 11.44
CA TYR A 222 4.45 47.95 12.04
C TYR A 222 5.57 47.44 11.14
N PHE A 223 5.44 47.63 9.83
CA PHE A 223 6.48 47.26 8.87
C PHE A 223 7.64 48.25 8.93
N THR A 224 8.82 47.72 9.27
CA THR A 224 10.09 48.45 9.41
C THR A 224 11.03 48.23 8.23
N GLY A 225 10.78 47.22 7.40
CA GLY A 225 11.52 46.96 6.16
C GLY A 225 11.32 48.06 5.11
N ASN A 226 12.24 48.15 4.15
CA ASN A 226 12.11 49.09 3.03
C ASN A 226 11.02 48.60 2.06
N LEU A 227 9.87 49.26 2.07
CA LEU A 227 8.74 48.93 1.21
C LEU A 227 8.61 49.83 -0.03
N ILE A 228 9.59 50.70 -0.28
CA ILE A 228 9.57 51.65 -1.41
C ILE A 228 9.69 50.87 -2.73
N VAL A 229 8.71 51.08 -3.61
CA VAL A 229 8.59 50.35 -4.86
C VAL A 229 9.72 50.63 -5.85
N ASN A 230 10.30 51.83 -5.82
CA ASN A 230 11.45 52.20 -6.65
C ASN A 230 12.65 51.27 -6.45
N ASP A 231 12.87 50.80 -5.22
CA ASP A 231 14.07 50.04 -4.83
C ASP A 231 13.97 48.55 -5.15
N VAL A 232 12.84 48.10 -5.70
CA VAL A 232 12.57 46.69 -6.02
C VAL A 232 12.96 46.37 -7.45
N ASP A 233 13.78 45.35 -7.67
CA ASP A 233 13.96 44.72 -8.98
C ASP A 233 13.12 43.45 -9.05
N LEU A 234 12.07 43.46 -9.90
CA LEU A 234 11.14 42.34 -10.04
C LEU A 234 11.80 41.10 -10.66
N ASP A 235 12.71 41.27 -11.60
CA ASP A 235 13.40 40.15 -12.26
C ASP A 235 14.41 39.52 -11.29
N SER A 236 15.12 40.36 -10.53
CA SER A 236 16.00 39.89 -9.46
C SER A 236 15.25 39.12 -8.37
N ALA A 237 14.11 39.66 -7.90
CA ALA A 237 13.28 38.99 -6.90
C ALA A 237 12.76 37.63 -7.38
N TRP A 238 12.28 37.56 -8.64
CA TRP A 238 11.81 36.30 -9.22
C TRP A 238 12.93 35.25 -9.34
N LYS A 239 14.13 35.66 -9.79
CA LYS A 239 15.31 34.79 -9.88
C LYS A 239 15.81 34.35 -8.52
N SER A 240 15.80 35.23 -7.51
CA SER A 240 16.15 34.87 -6.13
C SER A 240 15.21 33.79 -5.60
N GLY A 241 13.90 33.96 -5.82
CA GLY A 241 12.92 32.95 -5.44
C GLY A 241 13.14 31.60 -6.12
N GLN A 242 13.52 31.59 -7.40
CA GLN A 242 13.90 30.36 -8.09
C GLN A 242 15.10 29.67 -7.43
N ILE A 243 16.19 30.43 -7.17
CA ILE A 243 17.41 29.89 -6.57
C ILE A 243 17.12 29.34 -5.17
N GLU A 244 16.37 30.07 -4.35
CA GLU A 244 16.00 29.62 -3.00
C GLU A 244 15.08 28.40 -3.02
N ALA A 245 14.17 28.30 -4.00
CA ALA A 245 13.33 27.12 -4.18
C ALA A 245 14.16 25.90 -4.62
N GLU A 246 15.11 26.08 -5.54
CA GLU A 246 16.05 25.03 -5.95
C GLU A 246 16.87 24.53 -4.75
N LEU A 247 17.40 25.45 -3.93
CA LEU A 247 18.13 25.10 -2.71
C LEU A 247 17.24 24.38 -1.69
N ALA A 248 16.00 24.81 -1.49
CA ALA A 248 15.05 24.14 -0.60
C ALA A 248 14.72 22.72 -1.09
N LEU A 249 14.38 22.55 -2.37
CA LEU A 249 14.12 21.22 -2.95
C LEU A 249 15.35 20.30 -2.85
N GLN A 250 16.55 20.83 -3.08
CA GLN A 250 17.81 20.09 -2.90
C GLN A 250 18.05 19.71 -1.43
N ALA A 251 17.78 20.62 -0.49
CA ALA A 251 17.87 20.36 0.95
C ALA A 251 16.90 19.28 1.42
N ARG A 252 15.74 19.14 0.75
CA ARG A 252 14.71 18.12 1.04
C ARG A 252 14.79 16.87 0.16
N TYR A 253 15.78 16.80 -0.74
CA TYR A 253 16.03 15.67 -1.64
C TYR A 253 14.90 15.39 -2.63
N ILE A 254 14.32 16.48 -3.14
CA ILE A 254 13.28 16.45 -4.16
C ILE A 254 13.94 16.83 -5.50
N PRO A 255 14.18 15.86 -6.41
CA PRO A 255 14.76 16.17 -7.71
C PRO A 255 13.74 16.90 -8.57
N PHE A 256 14.04 18.14 -8.95
CA PHE A 256 13.21 18.93 -9.87
C PHE A 256 14.06 19.90 -10.69
N GLY A 257 13.93 19.88 -12.02
CA GLY A 257 14.66 20.76 -12.92
C GLY A 257 13.74 21.80 -13.56
N PHE A 258 13.67 23.01 -12.98
CA PHE A 258 12.77 24.05 -13.47
C PHE A 258 13.04 24.45 -14.93
N ASN A 259 14.32 24.63 -15.29
CA ASN A 259 14.70 25.04 -16.64
C ASN A 259 14.26 24.04 -17.72
N ASP A 260 14.35 22.74 -17.44
CA ASP A 260 13.94 21.71 -18.39
C ASP A 260 12.42 21.62 -18.51
N VAL A 261 11.73 21.72 -17.37
CA VAL A 261 10.26 21.67 -17.32
C VAL A 261 9.64 22.88 -18.02
N LEU A 262 10.09 24.09 -17.70
CA LEU A 262 9.55 25.34 -18.25
C LEU A 262 9.91 25.57 -19.73
N ARG A 263 10.85 24.79 -20.29
CA ARG A 263 11.11 24.75 -21.75
C ARG A 263 10.07 23.94 -22.52
N THR A 264 9.27 23.12 -21.83
CA THR A 264 8.22 22.31 -22.47
C THR A 264 7.12 23.24 -23.00
N HIS A 265 6.67 23.02 -24.23
CA HIS A 265 5.57 23.78 -24.81
C HIS A 265 4.31 23.65 -23.94
N ASP A 266 3.54 24.73 -23.79
CA ASP A 266 2.31 24.80 -22.99
C ASP A 266 2.46 24.50 -21.49
N VAL A 267 3.66 24.68 -20.92
CA VAL A 267 3.91 24.61 -19.48
C VAL A 267 4.24 25.99 -18.93
N ASP A 268 3.46 26.45 -17.95
CA ASP A 268 3.79 27.57 -17.07
C ASP A 268 3.19 27.35 -15.67
N PHE A 269 3.37 28.31 -14.78
CA PHE A 269 2.90 28.24 -13.39
C PHE A 269 1.37 28.09 -13.25
N LEU A 270 0.59 28.52 -14.24
CA LEU A 270 -0.87 28.37 -14.28
C LEU A 270 -1.32 27.15 -15.11
N ARG A 271 -0.41 26.58 -15.91
CA ARG A 271 -0.61 25.43 -16.81
C ARG A 271 0.41 24.33 -16.51
N SER A 272 0.37 23.80 -15.29
CA SER A 272 1.42 22.90 -14.76
C SER A 272 1.50 21.53 -15.45
N HIS A 273 0.50 21.11 -16.22
CA HIS A 273 0.40 19.75 -16.80
C HIS A 273 0.88 19.63 -18.25
N GLY A 274 1.16 20.73 -18.96
CA GLY A 274 1.65 20.69 -20.35
C GLY A 274 0.58 20.28 -21.38
N ASN A 275 -0.69 20.39 -21.02
CA ASN A 275 -1.84 20.13 -21.90
C ASN A 275 -2.48 21.44 -22.40
N GLY A 276 -1.85 22.59 -22.15
CA GLY A 276 -2.37 23.92 -22.51
C GLY A 276 -3.58 24.38 -21.69
N LYS A 277 -4.04 23.60 -20.70
CA LYS A 277 -5.21 23.91 -19.88
C LYS A 277 -4.82 24.64 -18.60
N PHE A 278 -5.62 25.65 -18.23
CA PHE A 278 -5.47 26.35 -16.96
C PHE A 278 -5.95 25.47 -15.81
N VAL A 279 -5.09 25.30 -14.80
CA VAL A 279 -5.42 24.61 -13.56
C VAL A 279 -6.50 25.41 -12.81
N GLY A 280 -7.50 24.73 -12.26
CA GLY A 280 -8.60 25.35 -11.48
C GLY A 280 -9.74 25.94 -12.34
N ILE A 281 -9.50 26.26 -13.62
CA ILE A 281 -10.53 26.81 -14.52
C ILE A 281 -11.09 25.75 -15.46
N THR A 282 -10.21 24.89 -15.98
CA THR A 282 -10.62 23.86 -16.95
C THR A 282 -10.89 22.55 -16.22
N GLU A 283 -11.98 21.85 -16.54
CA GLU A 283 -12.17 20.47 -16.11
C GLU A 283 -11.00 19.61 -16.61
N LEU A 284 -10.15 19.22 -15.67
CA LEU A 284 -9.08 18.25 -15.89
C LEU A 284 -9.67 16.85 -15.73
N GLU A 285 -9.23 15.89 -16.55
CA GLU A 285 -9.74 14.52 -16.50
C GLU A 285 -9.33 13.84 -15.18
N GLY A 286 -10.31 13.47 -14.36
CA GLY A 286 -10.15 12.83 -13.05
C GLY A 286 -10.92 13.58 -11.95
N GLU A 287 -11.63 12.86 -11.08
CA GLU A 287 -12.29 13.48 -9.92
C GLU A 287 -11.25 14.14 -9.00
N ASP A 288 -11.41 15.42 -8.69
CA ASP A 288 -10.58 16.11 -7.69
C ASP A 288 -10.95 15.59 -6.30
N THR A 289 -10.31 14.49 -5.89
CA THR A 289 -10.59 13.82 -4.62
C THR A 289 -10.10 14.59 -3.39
N SER A 290 -9.49 15.77 -3.58
CA SER A 290 -9.06 16.63 -2.46
C SER A 290 -10.15 17.59 -1.98
N ILE A 291 -11.28 17.67 -2.68
CA ILE A 291 -12.49 18.38 -2.24
C ILE A 291 -13.28 17.45 -1.31
N ILE A 292 -13.31 17.76 -0.02
CA ILE A 292 -14.27 17.15 0.92
C ILE A 292 -15.61 17.84 0.64
N ALA A 293 -16.64 17.08 0.24
CA ALA A 293 -17.97 17.66 0.09
C ALA A 293 -18.39 18.29 1.42
N ASP A 294 -18.76 19.57 1.40
CA ASP A 294 -19.33 20.25 2.56
C ASP A 294 -20.50 19.40 3.07
N VAL A 295 -20.49 19.11 4.38
CA VAL A 295 -21.65 18.53 5.04
C VAL A 295 -22.70 19.63 5.01
N GLU A 296 -23.56 19.62 4.00
CA GLU A 296 -24.69 20.54 3.98
C GLU A 296 -25.43 20.40 5.31
N PRO A 297 -25.71 21.52 6.00
CA PRO A 297 -26.57 21.47 7.18
C PRO A 297 -27.88 20.82 6.72
N VAL A 298 -28.29 19.78 7.44
CA VAL A 298 -29.57 19.13 7.17
C VAL A 298 -30.63 20.17 7.45
N ASP A 299 -31.14 20.80 6.39
CA ASP A 299 -32.36 21.60 6.40
C ASP A 299 -33.49 20.67 6.84
N ASN A 300 -33.75 20.67 8.15
CA ASN A 300 -34.98 20.13 8.72
C ASN A 300 -36.11 21.13 8.45
N ASP A 301 -36.36 21.41 7.17
CA ASP A 301 -37.59 22.06 6.74
C ASP A 301 -38.63 20.97 6.49
N SER A 302 -39.21 20.47 7.58
CA SER A 302 -40.51 19.81 7.55
C SER A 302 -41.38 20.46 8.61
N SER A 303 -42.14 21.43 8.12
CA SER A 303 -43.36 21.92 8.72
C SER A 303 -44.35 20.76 8.84
N GLU A 304 -44.39 20.13 10.02
CA GLU A 304 -45.56 19.38 10.46
C GLU A 304 -46.02 19.90 11.81
N ASP A 305 -47.31 20.24 11.85
CA ASP A 305 -48.04 20.87 12.93
C ASP A 305 -47.85 20.20 14.29
N CYS A 306 -47.66 21.04 15.31
CA CYS A 306 -47.85 20.70 16.72
C CYS A 306 -49.30 20.26 17.01
N PRO A 307 -49.50 19.17 17.77
CA PRO A 307 -50.60 19.06 18.71
C PRO A 307 -50.07 19.24 20.14
N GLY A 308 -50.71 20.14 20.88
CA GLY A 308 -50.27 20.57 22.20
C GLY A 308 -50.47 19.59 23.35
N LEU A 309 -49.78 19.94 24.45
CA LEU A 309 -50.02 19.62 25.88
C LEU A 309 -50.09 18.14 26.29
N GLU A 310 -49.17 17.73 27.17
CA GLU A 310 -49.48 17.59 28.60
C GLU A 310 -48.21 17.49 29.46
N LEU A 311 -48.24 18.23 30.58
CA LEU A 311 -47.26 18.22 31.66
C LEU A 311 -47.32 16.88 32.41
N GLY A 312 -46.19 16.22 32.60
CA GLY A 312 -46.11 14.98 33.38
C GLY A 312 -44.70 14.68 33.88
N ALA A 313 -44.41 15.23 35.06
CA ALA A 313 -43.59 14.68 36.14
C ALA A 313 -42.18 14.09 35.87
N GLU A 314 -41.21 14.75 36.52
CA GLU A 314 -40.15 14.14 37.35
C GLU A 314 -39.08 13.29 36.64
N ALA A 315 -37.95 13.94 36.34
CA ALA A 315 -36.66 13.28 36.25
C ALA A 315 -35.67 13.93 37.23
N GLU A 316 -35.16 13.08 38.12
CA GLU A 316 -34.30 13.37 39.26
C GLU A 316 -33.00 14.11 38.88
N LEU A 317 -32.71 15.13 39.68
CA LEU A 317 -31.46 15.89 39.68
C LEU A 317 -30.34 15.09 40.35
N VAL A 318 -29.43 14.50 39.57
CA VAL A 318 -28.12 14.07 40.08
C VAL A 318 -27.12 15.22 39.90
N LYS A 319 -26.57 15.64 41.04
CA LYS A 319 -25.63 16.75 41.24
C LYS A 319 -24.26 16.43 40.60
N ASP A 320 -23.79 17.27 39.68
CA ASP A 320 -22.39 17.33 39.28
C ASP A 320 -21.67 18.35 40.17
N GLU A 321 -20.60 17.89 40.84
CA GLU A 321 -19.65 18.73 41.56
C GLU A 321 -18.68 19.39 40.58
N LEU A 322 -18.53 20.69 40.83
CA LEU A 322 -17.74 21.71 40.16
C LEU A 322 -16.26 21.31 39.96
N ALA A 323 -15.74 21.61 38.76
CA ALA A 323 -14.39 22.09 38.54
C ALA A 323 -14.37 22.81 37.18
N ASP A 324 -13.76 23.98 37.21
CA ASP A 324 -13.58 25.03 36.18
C ASP A 324 -12.86 24.47 34.91
N GLU A 325 -12.82 25.08 33.72
CA GLU A 325 -12.68 26.46 33.29
C GLU A 325 -13.19 26.58 31.84
N ASP A 326 -13.75 27.74 31.46
CA ASP A 326 -13.73 28.32 30.11
C ASP A 326 -14.27 29.76 30.24
N ILE A 327 -13.39 30.65 30.67
CA ILE A 327 -13.58 32.11 30.64
C ILE A 327 -12.47 32.68 29.76
N HIS A 328 -12.85 33.39 28.69
CA HIS A 328 -11.91 34.13 27.85
C HIS A 328 -11.26 35.25 28.68
N LEU A 329 -9.93 35.25 28.71
CA LEU A 329 -9.08 36.14 29.53
C LEU A 329 -9.25 37.64 29.17
N ASP A 330 -9.82 37.95 28.01
CA ASP A 330 -9.96 39.31 27.47
C ASP A 330 -11.06 40.13 28.14
N ASN A 331 -11.95 39.50 28.93
CA ASN A 331 -13.05 40.18 29.61
C ASN A 331 -12.73 40.62 31.05
N LEU A 332 -11.49 40.41 31.52
CA LEU A 332 -11.16 40.47 32.95
C LEU A 332 -10.06 41.47 33.34
N LEU A 333 -9.58 42.40 32.50
CA LEU A 333 -8.46 43.29 32.86
C LEU A 333 -8.86 44.77 33.03
N ALA A 334 -8.35 45.43 34.07
CA ALA A 334 -8.54 46.86 34.31
C ALA A 334 -7.80 47.76 33.28
N ASP A 335 -8.33 48.97 33.09
CA ASP A 335 -7.90 49.90 32.02
C ASP A 335 -6.45 50.42 32.19
N GLU A 336 -5.91 50.50 33.41
CA GLU A 336 -4.52 50.95 33.66
C GLU A 336 -3.73 50.00 34.57
N PRO A 337 -2.44 49.72 34.26
CA PRO A 337 -1.55 48.99 35.16
C PRO A 337 -1.09 49.88 36.32
N ASP A 338 -0.72 49.27 37.45
CA ASP A 338 -0.10 49.98 38.57
C ASP A 338 1.33 50.48 38.23
N GLU A 339 1.95 51.26 39.13
CA GLU A 339 3.33 51.79 38.94
C GLU A 339 4.39 50.67 38.76
N SER A 340 4.03 49.41 39.01
CA SER A 340 4.85 48.20 38.89
C SER A 340 4.69 47.51 37.53
N GLY A 341 3.67 47.86 36.75
CA GLY A 341 3.34 47.23 35.46
C GLY A 341 2.40 46.02 35.54
N ASP A 342 1.75 45.79 36.68
CA ASP A 342 0.79 44.69 36.87
C ASP A 342 -0.66 45.17 36.67
N PHE A 343 -1.49 44.32 36.05
CA PHE A 343 -2.92 44.56 35.83
C PHE A 343 -3.77 43.88 36.90
N SER A 344 -4.61 44.64 37.61
CA SER A 344 -5.67 44.07 38.47
C SER A 344 -6.81 43.55 37.58
N THR A 345 -7.33 42.37 37.94
CA THR A 345 -8.39 41.71 37.17
C THR A 345 -9.77 42.02 37.76
N SER A 346 -10.86 41.86 37.00
CA SER A 346 -12.22 42.06 37.50
C SER A 346 -12.64 41.06 38.60
N GLU A 347 -11.79 40.08 38.94
CA GLU A 347 -11.94 39.26 40.14
C GLU A 347 -11.87 40.10 41.42
N ASP A 348 -11.27 41.30 41.36
CA ASP A 348 -11.09 42.22 42.48
C ASP A 348 -12.28 43.17 42.69
N ILE A 349 -13.33 43.12 41.87
CA ILE A 349 -14.50 44.02 41.96
C ILE A 349 -15.65 43.32 42.72
N PRO A 350 -15.94 43.68 43.99
CA PRO A 350 -16.93 42.98 44.80
C PRO A 350 -18.38 43.08 44.29
N ALA A 351 -18.66 44.03 43.39
CA ALA A 351 -19.99 44.29 42.84
C ALA A 351 -20.47 43.26 41.81
N ASP A 352 -19.56 42.45 41.23
CA ASP A 352 -19.89 41.49 40.16
C ASP A 352 -20.20 40.07 40.69
N TRP A 353 -20.05 39.90 42.00
CA TRP A 353 -20.32 38.66 42.71
C TRP A 353 -21.67 38.71 43.43
N LEU A 354 -22.49 37.68 43.23
CA LEU A 354 -23.76 37.50 43.95
C LEU A 354 -23.63 36.34 44.94
N PRO A 355 -24.00 36.52 46.22
CA PRO A 355 -24.07 35.42 47.16
C PRO A 355 -25.30 34.56 46.84
N VAL A 356 -25.04 33.34 46.37
CA VAL A 356 -26.06 32.34 46.06
C VAL A 356 -26.06 31.26 47.16
N PRO A 357 -27.20 30.98 47.81
CA PRO A 357 -27.28 29.95 48.83
C PRO A 357 -27.11 28.56 48.22
N THR A 358 -26.13 27.82 48.72
CA THR A 358 -25.92 26.41 48.37
C THR A 358 -26.91 25.52 49.10
N LYS A 359 -27.09 24.27 48.63
CA LYS A 359 -28.03 23.29 49.22
C LYS A 359 -27.74 22.94 50.69
N ASN A 360 -26.58 23.32 51.22
CA ASN A 360 -26.19 23.10 52.61
C ASN A 360 -26.44 24.33 53.51
N GLY A 361 -27.00 25.42 52.97
CA GLY A 361 -27.29 26.66 53.70
C GLY A 361 -26.17 27.70 53.66
N ASP A 362 -25.00 27.36 53.11
CA ASP A 362 -23.87 28.29 53.00
C ASP A 362 -23.98 29.18 51.77
N MET A 363 -23.61 30.45 51.90
CA MET A 363 -23.60 31.41 50.80
C MET A 363 -22.31 31.27 50.00
N LYS A 364 -22.43 30.89 48.71
CA LYS A 364 -21.31 30.88 47.77
C LYS A 364 -21.42 32.09 46.84
N LEU A 365 -20.35 32.85 46.72
CA LEU A 365 -20.26 33.94 45.76
C LEU A 365 -20.15 33.36 44.35
N VAL A 366 -21.08 33.74 43.47
CA VAL A 366 -21.15 33.31 42.07
C VAL A 366 -21.19 34.57 41.20
N HIS A 367 -20.35 34.60 40.17
CA HIS A 367 -20.24 35.73 39.26
C HIS A 367 -21.52 35.89 38.40
N LYS A 368 -21.99 37.12 38.20
CA LYS A 368 -23.22 37.42 37.45
C LYS A 368 -23.21 36.88 36.01
N ALA A 369 -22.05 36.93 35.34
CA ALA A 369 -21.90 36.43 33.96
C ALA A 369 -22.15 34.90 33.86
N SER A 370 -21.75 34.13 34.87
CA SER A 370 -21.97 32.68 34.92
C SER A 370 -23.46 32.33 35.05
N ILE A 371 -24.23 33.17 35.74
CA ILE A 371 -25.69 33.03 35.87
C ILE A 371 -26.36 33.28 34.51
N LEU A 372 -25.96 34.35 33.81
CA LEU A 372 -26.50 34.69 32.50
C LEU A 372 -26.17 33.63 31.44
N ALA A 373 -24.94 33.11 31.42
CA ALA A 373 -24.54 32.03 30.50
C ALA A 373 -25.37 30.74 30.70
N CYS A 374 -25.74 30.42 31.95
CA CYS A 374 -26.64 29.31 32.26
C CYS A 374 -28.09 29.56 31.80
N MET A 375 -28.54 30.82 31.82
CA MET A 375 -29.92 31.17 31.45
C MET A 375 -30.16 31.19 29.94
N PHE A 376 -29.12 31.40 29.12
CA PHE A 376 -29.27 31.67 27.67
C PHE A 376 -28.65 30.63 26.72
N LYS A 377 -28.06 29.52 27.20
CA LYS A 377 -27.58 28.43 26.32
C LYS A 377 -28.75 27.56 25.82
N SER A 378 -29.32 27.91 24.66
CA SER A 378 -30.24 27.05 23.89
C SER A 378 -29.46 26.03 23.06
N GLY A 379 -29.93 24.78 23.04
CA GLY A 379 -29.18 23.61 22.63
C GLY A 379 -28.57 23.60 21.22
N ALA A 380 -27.29 23.26 21.18
CA ALA A 380 -26.68 22.43 20.13
C ALA A 380 -25.51 21.66 20.76
N THR A 381 -25.53 20.34 20.60
CA THR A 381 -24.61 19.31 21.16
C THR A 381 -24.84 18.88 22.61
N LYS A 382 -25.22 17.60 22.81
CA LYS A 382 -25.36 16.97 24.13
C LYS A 382 -23.98 16.49 24.60
N LEU A 383 -23.55 16.94 25.78
CA LEU A 383 -22.29 16.53 26.43
C LEU A 383 -22.28 15.02 26.77
N SER A 384 -21.08 14.43 26.89
CA SER A 384 -20.89 13.02 27.27
C SER A 384 -21.56 12.68 28.61
N ALA A 385 -22.02 11.44 28.80
CA ALA A 385 -22.61 11.00 30.07
C ALA A 385 -21.56 10.76 31.18
N ASP A 386 -20.29 10.65 30.82
CA ASP A 386 -19.15 10.47 31.74
C ASP A 386 -18.51 11.82 32.08
N ARG A 387 -18.43 12.14 33.38
CA ARG A 387 -17.89 13.40 33.93
C ARG A 387 -16.46 13.67 33.46
N LEU A 388 -15.59 12.66 33.41
CA LEU A 388 -14.19 12.84 33.01
C LEU A 388 -14.03 13.09 31.51
N LEU A 389 -14.98 12.60 30.70
CA LEU A 389 -15.03 12.87 29.26
C LEU A 389 -15.66 14.23 28.96
N ARG A 390 -16.66 14.66 29.74
CA ARG A 390 -17.22 16.02 29.68
C ARG A 390 -16.19 17.10 30.00
N VAL A 391 -15.41 16.90 31.06
CA VAL A 391 -14.30 17.79 31.47
C VAL A 391 -13.20 17.90 30.39
N ARG A 392 -13.22 17.02 29.39
CA ARG A 392 -12.28 17.01 28.26
C ARG A 392 -12.93 17.46 26.94
N GLY A 393 -14.12 18.06 26.98
CA GLY A 393 -14.80 18.61 25.80
C GLY A 393 -15.55 17.60 24.94
N TYR A 394 -15.68 16.34 25.36
CA TYR A 394 -16.28 15.30 24.53
C TYR A 394 -17.82 15.28 24.60
N THR A 395 -18.45 15.18 23.44
CA THR A 395 -19.91 15.03 23.28
C THR A 395 -20.35 13.58 23.53
N LYS A 396 -21.67 13.35 23.62
CA LYS A 396 -22.26 12.03 23.85
C LYS A 396 -21.95 11.00 22.74
N ASP A 397 -21.54 11.47 21.56
CA ASP A 397 -21.16 10.66 20.41
C ASP A 397 -19.66 10.32 20.36
N PHE A 398 -18.88 10.77 21.35
CA PHE A 398 -17.46 10.41 21.48
C PHE A 398 -17.31 8.92 21.82
N LYS A 399 -16.91 8.13 20.82
CA LYS A 399 -16.36 6.78 21.03
C LYS A 399 -14.86 6.89 21.20
N ARG A 400 -14.39 6.78 22.44
CA ARG A 400 -12.97 6.50 22.71
C ARG A 400 -12.67 5.11 22.16
N GLU A 401 -11.90 5.02 21.09
CA GLU A 401 -11.25 3.75 20.77
C GLU A 401 -10.25 3.49 21.91
N GLU A 402 -10.53 2.50 22.76
CA GLU A 402 -9.57 2.02 23.74
C GLU A 402 -8.39 1.41 22.98
N ILE A 403 -7.37 2.23 22.78
CA ILE A 403 -6.09 1.79 22.25
C ILE A 403 -5.41 1.00 23.36
N VAL A 404 -5.37 -0.32 23.20
CA VAL A 404 -4.72 -1.19 24.18
C VAL A 404 -3.22 -1.23 23.87
N ILE A 405 -2.42 -0.94 24.89
CA ILE A 405 -0.95 -1.04 24.84
C ILE A 405 -0.58 -2.38 25.49
N SER A 406 0.05 -3.27 24.73
CA SER A 406 0.61 -4.50 25.28
C SER A 406 2.02 -4.24 25.84
N VAL A 407 2.37 -4.90 26.93
CA VAL A 407 3.68 -4.78 27.61
C VAL A 407 4.37 -6.15 27.55
N GLY A 408 5.61 -6.18 27.04
CA GLY A 408 6.42 -7.38 26.81
C GLY A 408 7.89 -7.00 26.55
N GLU A 409 8.78 -7.99 26.48
CA GLU A 409 10.24 -7.78 26.34
C GLU A 409 10.63 -7.39 24.90
N GLU A 410 10.06 -8.03 23.88
CA GLU A 410 10.21 -7.67 22.47
C GLU A 410 8.85 -7.30 21.85
N MET A 411 8.73 -6.09 21.32
CA MET A 411 7.45 -5.53 20.88
C MET A 411 7.48 -5.16 19.40
N LEU A 412 6.51 -5.66 18.63
CA LEU A 412 6.16 -5.11 17.31
C LEU A 412 5.19 -3.95 17.51
N ARG A 413 5.58 -2.75 17.11
CA ARG A 413 4.77 -1.52 17.20
C ARG A 413 4.29 -1.06 15.83
N VAL A 414 3.20 -0.30 15.83
CA VAL A 414 2.79 0.46 14.63
C VAL A 414 3.94 1.38 14.21
N LYS A 415 4.18 1.48 12.90
CA LYS A 415 5.35 2.09 12.26
C LYS A 415 6.69 1.35 12.49
N ASN A 416 6.72 0.15 13.05
CA ASN A 416 7.94 -0.66 12.95
C ASN A 416 8.10 -1.23 11.53
N MET A 417 9.36 -1.51 11.20
CA MET A 417 9.72 -2.22 10.00
C MET A 417 9.69 -3.71 10.29
N ALA A 418 9.19 -4.49 9.35
CA ALA A 418 9.14 -5.93 9.46
C ALA A 418 9.39 -6.59 8.10
N ILE A 419 9.75 -7.87 8.14
CA ILE A 419 9.84 -8.72 6.97
C ILE A 419 8.77 -9.80 7.06
N SER A 420 8.12 -10.06 5.93
CA SER A 420 7.16 -11.16 5.77
C SER A 420 7.25 -11.69 4.35
N VAL A 421 6.29 -12.52 3.95
CA VAL A 421 6.19 -13.09 2.61
C VAL A 421 4.84 -12.79 1.99
N ILE A 422 4.82 -12.62 0.67
CA ILE A 422 3.57 -12.48 -0.10
C ILE A 422 3.58 -13.43 -1.28
N GLN A 423 2.38 -13.75 -1.78
CA GLN A 423 2.22 -14.46 -3.04
C GLN A 423 2.04 -13.44 -4.17
N THR A 424 2.89 -13.51 -5.19
CA THR A 424 2.75 -12.70 -6.41
C THR A 424 1.73 -13.30 -7.38
N SER A 425 1.28 -12.54 -8.37
CA SER A 425 0.41 -13.08 -9.44
C SER A 425 1.07 -14.14 -10.32
N LYS A 426 2.41 -14.21 -10.32
CA LYS A 426 3.17 -15.33 -10.92
C LYS A 426 3.19 -16.58 -10.02
N LYS A 427 2.42 -16.57 -8.93
CA LYS A 427 2.30 -17.64 -7.92
C LYS A 427 3.64 -18.01 -7.26
N GLN A 428 4.55 -17.05 -7.18
CA GLN A 428 5.80 -17.15 -6.44
C GLN A 428 5.60 -16.58 -5.04
N ILE A 429 6.13 -17.27 -4.02
CA ILE A 429 6.23 -16.72 -2.67
C ILE A 429 7.53 -15.95 -2.57
N VAL A 430 7.42 -14.65 -2.29
CA VAL A 430 8.56 -13.74 -2.25
C VAL A 430 8.65 -13.07 -0.88
N PRO A 431 9.86 -12.97 -0.29
CA PRO A 431 10.09 -12.16 0.91
C PRO A 431 9.92 -10.67 0.59
N VAL A 432 9.27 -9.94 1.50
CA VAL A 432 9.04 -8.50 1.39
C VAL A 432 9.33 -7.79 2.70
N MET A 433 9.98 -6.63 2.60
CA MET A 433 10.15 -5.70 3.69
C MET A 433 8.96 -4.74 3.67
N PHE A 434 8.38 -4.45 4.83
CA PHE A 434 7.19 -3.61 4.90
C PHE A 434 7.16 -2.79 6.19
N ALA A 435 6.46 -1.66 6.12
CA ALA A 435 6.13 -0.80 7.23
C ALA A 435 4.80 -1.22 7.86
N VAL A 436 4.76 -1.46 9.17
CA VAL A 436 3.52 -1.80 9.88
C VAL A 436 2.62 -0.56 9.96
N THR A 437 1.43 -0.65 9.37
CA THR A 437 0.43 0.44 9.39
C THR A 437 -0.62 0.26 10.48
N SER A 438 -1.04 -0.98 10.75
CA SER A 438 -1.97 -1.25 11.86
C SER A 438 -1.78 -2.65 12.44
N LEU A 439 -2.11 -2.76 13.73
CA LEU A 439 -2.13 -4.00 14.49
C LEU A 439 -3.55 -4.15 15.08
N LEU A 440 -4.22 -5.25 14.78
CA LEU A 440 -5.52 -5.60 15.36
C LEU A 440 -5.38 -6.89 16.15
N LYS A 441 -5.85 -6.93 17.40
CA LYS A 441 -5.91 -8.13 18.24
C LYS A 441 -7.36 -8.38 18.63
N ALA A 442 -7.92 -9.52 18.22
CA ALA A 442 -9.33 -9.88 18.41
C ALA A 442 -10.31 -8.76 18.00
N GLY A 443 -9.99 -8.04 16.91
CA GLY A 443 -10.80 -6.93 16.40
C GLY A 443 -10.59 -5.57 17.08
N LYS A 444 -9.77 -5.49 18.13
CA LYS A 444 -9.37 -4.23 18.77
C LYS A 444 -8.06 -3.68 18.20
N LEU A 445 -7.98 -2.37 18.03
CA LEU A 445 -6.77 -1.68 17.57
C LEU A 445 -5.71 -1.64 18.68
N MET A 446 -4.48 -2.03 18.31
CA MET A 446 -3.33 -2.09 19.20
C MET A 446 -2.24 -1.14 18.71
N LEU A 447 -1.52 -0.47 19.62
CA LEU A 447 -0.28 0.24 19.27
C LEU A 447 0.93 -0.68 19.18
N SER A 448 0.90 -1.77 19.95
CA SER A 448 1.99 -2.72 20.09
C SER A 448 1.46 -4.12 20.38
N VAL A 449 2.19 -5.12 19.89
CA VAL A 449 1.94 -6.54 20.15
C VAL A 449 3.29 -7.20 20.47
N ASP A 450 3.31 -8.09 21.45
CA ASP A 450 4.51 -8.84 21.81
C ASP A 450 4.87 -9.81 20.67
N VAL A 451 6.15 -9.85 20.28
CA VAL A 451 6.65 -10.70 19.20
C VAL A 451 6.41 -12.19 19.50
N ALA A 452 6.45 -12.60 20.77
CA ALA A 452 6.15 -13.96 21.19
C ALA A 452 4.67 -14.33 20.90
N GLU A 453 3.74 -13.37 21.03
CA GLU A 453 2.32 -13.60 20.74
C GLU A 453 2.07 -13.85 19.25
N LEU A 454 2.86 -13.23 18.36
CA LEU A 454 2.82 -13.46 16.90
C LEU A 454 3.16 -14.90 16.53
N ARG A 455 3.75 -15.68 17.44
CA ARG A 455 4.14 -17.08 17.24
C ARG A 455 3.35 -18.06 18.10
N SER A 456 2.44 -17.57 18.93
CA SER A 456 1.60 -18.37 19.81
C SER A 456 0.41 -19.00 19.06
N GLU A 457 -0.27 -19.97 19.67
CA GLU A 457 -1.54 -20.52 19.15
C GLU A 457 -2.63 -19.44 18.96
N ARG A 458 -2.51 -18.30 19.67
CA ARG A 458 -3.39 -17.13 19.54
C ARG A 458 -3.00 -16.17 18.41
N ALA A 459 -1.98 -16.50 17.61
CA ALA A 459 -1.54 -15.69 16.48
C ALA A 459 -2.67 -15.44 15.47
N SER A 460 -3.65 -16.35 15.34
CA SER A 460 -4.82 -16.18 14.47
C SER A 460 -5.67 -14.96 14.80
N ASP A 461 -5.62 -14.50 16.06
CA ASP A 461 -6.41 -13.35 16.52
C ASP A 461 -5.72 -12.03 16.22
N ILE A 462 -4.46 -12.07 15.77
CA ILE A 462 -3.64 -10.90 15.46
C ILE A 462 -3.60 -10.69 13.95
N GLN A 463 -4.07 -9.54 13.49
CA GLN A 463 -3.92 -9.09 12.10
C GLN A 463 -2.90 -7.97 12.03
N VAL A 464 -1.87 -8.18 11.21
CA VAL A 464 -0.87 -7.17 10.91
C VAL A 464 -1.15 -6.65 9.51
N THR A 465 -1.21 -5.33 9.34
CA THR A 465 -1.26 -4.71 8.01
C THR A 465 -0.08 -3.78 7.80
N GLY A 466 0.32 -3.62 6.54
CA GLY A 466 1.44 -2.75 6.23
C GLY A 466 1.66 -2.47 4.75
N GLN A 467 2.56 -1.53 4.47
CA GLN A 467 2.93 -1.11 3.11
C GLN A 467 4.31 -1.66 2.76
N VAL A 468 4.44 -2.28 1.59
CA VAL A 468 5.70 -2.90 1.15
C VAL A 468 6.68 -1.82 0.66
N LEU A 469 7.95 -1.93 1.05
CA LEU A 469 8.99 -0.94 0.73
C LEU A 469 9.51 -1.07 -0.71
N SER A 470 9.81 0.07 -1.32
CA SER A 470 10.61 0.15 -2.56
C SER A 470 12.09 0.05 -2.21
N ALA A 471 12.67 -1.15 -2.33
CA ALA A 471 14.06 -1.40 -1.99
C ALA A 471 14.84 -2.02 -3.16
N ALA A 472 16.09 -1.59 -3.33
CA ALA A 472 17.00 -2.11 -4.35
C ALA A 472 18.27 -2.67 -3.69
N CYS A 473 18.81 -3.74 -4.26
CA CYS A 473 20.12 -4.26 -3.86
C CYS A 473 21.21 -3.39 -4.49
N CYS A 474 22.17 -2.97 -3.68
CA CYS A 474 23.28 -2.15 -4.14
C CYS A 474 24.62 -2.66 -3.58
N GLU A 475 25.68 -2.46 -4.36
CA GLU A 475 27.08 -2.83 -4.04
C GLU A 475 27.87 -1.57 -3.66
N PHE A 476 28.65 -1.66 -2.58
CA PHE A 476 29.49 -0.57 -2.10
C PHE A 476 30.90 -1.05 -1.78
N SER A 477 31.89 -0.20 -2.02
CA SER A 477 33.28 -0.49 -1.71
C SER A 477 33.64 0.11 -0.35
N THR A 478 34.09 -0.72 0.58
CA THR A 478 34.60 -0.32 1.89
C THR A 478 36.10 -0.61 2.00
N GLU A 479 36.77 -0.04 2.99
CA GLU A 479 38.18 -0.36 3.30
C GLU A 479 38.39 -1.85 3.62
N MET A 480 37.34 -2.54 4.07
CA MET A 480 37.35 -3.97 4.43
C MET A 480 36.86 -4.90 3.30
N GLY A 481 36.54 -4.36 2.12
CA GLY A 481 36.05 -5.11 0.96
C GLY A 481 34.69 -4.66 0.43
N LYS A 482 34.10 -5.44 -0.48
CA LYS A 482 32.78 -5.17 -1.06
C LYS A 482 31.67 -5.51 -0.06
N MET A 483 30.74 -4.59 0.14
CA MET A 483 29.55 -4.78 0.98
C MET A 483 28.29 -4.71 0.12
N PHE A 484 27.35 -5.63 0.37
CA PHE A 484 26.05 -5.67 -0.29
C PHE A 484 24.93 -5.44 0.72
N GLY A 485 23.91 -4.72 0.31
CA GLY A 485 22.71 -4.51 1.12
C GLY A 485 21.55 -3.95 0.33
N PHE A 486 20.38 -3.99 0.95
CA PHE A 486 19.17 -3.39 0.42
C PHE A 486 19.07 -1.94 0.88
N VAL A 487 18.82 -1.05 -0.06
CA VAL A 487 18.61 0.37 0.21
C VAL A 487 17.15 0.68 -0.08
N TRP A 488 16.46 1.16 0.94
CA TRP A 488 15.11 1.72 0.82
C TRP A 488 15.21 3.18 0.41
N ASP A 489 14.48 3.59 -0.64
CA ASP A 489 14.49 4.96 -1.18
C ASP A 489 13.52 5.94 -0.47
N GLY A 490 12.81 5.47 0.56
CA GLY A 490 11.74 6.22 1.24
C GLY A 490 10.35 5.99 0.64
N GLY A 491 10.24 5.27 -0.47
CA GLY A 491 8.98 4.98 -1.17
C GLY A 491 8.39 3.60 -0.87
N TYR A 492 7.14 3.40 -1.27
CA TYR A 492 6.42 2.13 -1.12
C TYR A 492 6.05 1.55 -2.48
N LEU A 493 6.01 0.23 -2.61
CA LEU A 493 5.62 -0.45 -3.83
C LEU A 493 4.10 -0.38 -4.04
N GLN A 494 3.73 -0.18 -5.30
CA GLN A 494 2.35 -0.27 -5.77
C GLN A 494 2.12 -1.61 -6.46
N PHE A 495 0.94 -2.20 -6.26
CA PHE A 495 0.55 -3.44 -6.93
C PHE A 495 -0.63 -3.20 -7.87
N THR A 496 -0.60 -3.80 -9.05
CA THR A 496 -1.75 -3.82 -9.96
C THR A 496 -2.64 -5.00 -9.60
N SER A 497 -3.93 -4.73 -9.35
CA SER A 497 -4.89 -5.79 -9.08
C SER A 497 -5.20 -6.57 -10.37
N PRO A 498 -5.35 -7.90 -10.33
CA PRO A 498 -5.83 -8.65 -11.48
C PRO A 498 -7.26 -8.18 -11.81
N THR A 499 -7.46 -7.66 -13.01
CA THR A 499 -8.74 -7.23 -13.56
C THR A 499 -9.78 -8.33 -13.37
N ARG A 500 -10.73 -8.13 -12.43
CA ARG A 500 -11.95 -8.91 -12.41
C ARG A 500 -12.78 -8.51 -13.62
N SER A 501 -13.03 -9.45 -14.51
CA SER A 501 -13.99 -9.32 -15.60
C SER A 501 -15.32 -8.79 -15.05
N SER A 502 -15.82 -7.73 -15.69
CA SER A 502 -17.05 -7.03 -15.42
C SER A 502 -18.27 -7.94 -15.63
N GLN A 503 -18.63 -8.75 -14.63
CA GLN A 503 -19.95 -9.37 -14.47
C GLN A 503 -20.03 -10.08 -13.11
N ALA A 504 -20.30 -9.34 -12.04
CA ALA A 504 -20.86 -9.90 -10.80
C ALA A 504 -21.50 -8.77 -9.97
N THR A 505 -22.79 -8.58 -10.19
CA THR A 505 -23.64 -7.61 -9.51
C THR A 505 -23.96 -8.09 -8.08
N ARG A 506 -23.83 -7.15 -7.12
CA ARG A 506 -24.58 -6.98 -5.86
C ARG A 506 -25.14 -8.24 -5.18
N GLN A 507 -24.48 -8.67 -4.10
CA GLN A 507 -25.08 -8.98 -2.77
C GLN A 507 -24.06 -9.73 -1.89
N ALA A 508 -23.62 -9.10 -0.78
CA ALA A 508 -23.08 -9.66 0.47
C ALA A 508 -22.43 -8.50 1.26
N SER A 509 -23.19 -7.78 2.09
CA SER A 509 -23.37 -7.99 3.54
C SER A 509 -22.21 -7.43 4.40
N ILE A 510 -22.45 -6.20 4.89
CA ILE A 510 -22.22 -5.66 6.24
C ILE A 510 -21.23 -6.46 7.13
N SER A 511 -20.02 -5.93 7.30
CA SER A 511 -19.26 -5.84 8.58
C SER A 511 -17.82 -5.35 8.32
N ALA A 512 -17.33 -4.51 9.24
CA ALA A 512 -16.09 -3.71 9.27
C ALA A 512 -16.14 -2.33 8.56
N PRO A 513 -15.80 -1.23 9.26
CA PRO A 513 -15.68 0.09 8.65
C PRO A 513 -14.47 0.06 7.71
N ARG A 514 -14.75 0.03 6.40
CA ARG A 514 -13.73 0.31 5.39
C ARG A 514 -13.45 1.81 5.46
N PRO A 515 -12.19 2.27 5.60
CA PRO A 515 -11.88 3.67 5.35
C PRO A 515 -12.28 3.99 3.90
N ARG A 516 -13.08 5.06 3.76
CA ARG A 516 -13.66 5.54 2.50
C ARG A 516 -12.55 5.73 1.45
N ASN A 517 -12.87 5.36 0.22
CA ASN A 517 -11.96 5.30 -0.92
C ASN A 517 -11.31 6.67 -1.20
N GLY A 518 -10.01 6.78 -0.96
CA GLY A 518 -9.13 7.80 -1.55
C GLY A 518 -8.12 7.12 -2.47
N TYR A 519 -7.59 7.83 -3.46
CA TYR A 519 -6.53 7.36 -4.37
C TYR A 519 -5.37 6.73 -3.58
N LYS A 520 -5.25 5.40 -3.67
CA LYS A 520 -4.28 4.59 -2.92
C LYS A 520 -2.97 4.48 -3.69
N ASP A 521 -2.08 5.46 -3.53
CA ASP A 521 -0.70 5.34 -4.01
C ASP A 521 0.21 4.48 -3.11
N SER A 522 -0.38 3.83 -2.10
CA SER A 522 0.27 2.80 -1.29
C SER A 522 -0.75 1.74 -0.92
N GLN A 523 -0.58 0.53 -1.46
CA GLN A 523 -1.46 -0.58 -1.10
C GLN A 523 -1.05 -1.15 0.24
N VAL A 524 -1.94 -1.00 1.22
CA VAL A 524 -1.84 -1.68 2.51
C VAL A 524 -2.22 -3.15 2.31
N LEU A 525 -1.28 -4.04 2.59
CA LEU A 525 -1.47 -5.49 2.50
C LEU A 525 -1.63 -6.09 3.90
N PRO A 526 -2.52 -7.09 4.07
CA PRO A 526 -2.58 -7.88 5.28
C PRO A 526 -1.49 -8.96 5.26
N PHE A 527 -0.80 -9.11 6.38
CA PHE A 527 0.23 -10.13 6.60
C PHE A 527 -0.22 -11.11 7.69
N PRO A 528 -0.09 -12.43 7.48
CA PRO A 528 -0.30 -13.39 8.55
C PRO A 528 0.69 -13.15 9.68
N SER A 529 0.21 -12.92 10.90
CA SER A 529 1.01 -12.61 12.09
C SER A 529 2.17 -13.58 12.31
N HIS A 530 1.95 -14.88 12.09
CA HIS A 530 2.95 -15.94 12.22
C HIS A 530 4.09 -15.88 11.19
N LEU A 531 3.95 -15.08 10.14
CA LEU A 531 4.98 -14.84 9.11
C LEU A 531 5.61 -13.45 9.22
N VAL A 532 5.26 -12.65 10.24
CA VAL A 532 5.81 -11.29 10.43
C VAL A 532 6.97 -11.33 11.40
N TYR A 533 8.17 -10.96 10.94
CA TYR A 533 9.35 -10.82 11.79
C TYR A 533 9.76 -9.33 11.87
N PRO A 534 9.86 -8.74 13.07
CA PRO A 534 10.30 -7.36 13.19
C PRO A 534 11.75 -7.21 12.74
N LEU A 535 12.04 -6.13 12.03
CA LEU A 535 13.38 -5.66 11.71
C LEU A 535 13.77 -4.65 12.79
N ASN A 536 14.12 -5.15 13.98
CA ASN A 536 14.56 -4.31 15.10
C ASN A 536 15.88 -3.63 14.73
N GLU A 537 15.90 -2.29 14.69
CA GLU A 537 17.06 -1.42 14.36
C GLU A 537 17.87 -1.77 13.09
N GLY A 538 17.52 -2.83 12.36
CA GLY A 538 18.30 -3.40 11.25
C GLY A 538 18.23 -2.58 9.96
N LEU A 539 17.34 -1.59 9.92
CA LEU A 539 17.39 -0.53 8.92
C LEU A 539 18.12 0.67 9.52
N ILE A 540 19.31 0.92 9.02
CA ILE A 540 20.18 2.00 9.48
C ILE A 540 19.99 3.17 8.52
N PRO A 541 19.63 4.38 8.99
CA PRO A 541 19.60 5.57 8.15
C PRO A 541 20.96 5.76 7.48
N VAL A 542 20.97 6.01 6.17
CA VAL A 542 22.22 6.07 5.40
C VAL A 542 23.18 7.13 5.95
N ASN A 543 22.66 8.23 6.51
CA ASN A 543 23.46 9.27 7.17
C ASN A 543 24.14 8.85 8.48
N ARG A 544 23.82 7.68 9.05
CA ARG A 544 24.51 7.09 10.21
C ARG A 544 25.65 6.14 9.82
N LEU A 545 25.85 5.90 8.51
CA LEU A 545 26.96 5.10 8.01
C LEU A 545 28.21 5.99 7.83
N PRO A 546 29.43 5.39 7.77
CA PRO A 546 30.66 6.13 7.50
C PRO A 546 30.59 6.96 6.21
N ASP A 547 31.11 8.19 6.22
CA ASP A 547 30.96 9.19 5.15
C ASP A 547 31.28 8.67 3.73
N GLY A 548 32.28 7.79 3.59
CA GLY A 548 32.66 7.20 2.31
C GLY A 548 31.58 6.29 1.72
N ILE A 549 30.91 5.50 2.56
CA ILE A 549 29.80 4.60 2.17
C ILE A 549 28.53 5.41 1.94
N THR A 550 28.28 6.39 2.82
CA THR A 550 27.15 7.31 2.74
C THR A 550 27.15 8.06 1.41
N LYS A 551 28.26 8.63 0.98
CA LYS A 551 28.33 9.36 -0.30
C LYS A 551 28.00 8.46 -1.50
N GLN A 552 28.56 7.25 -1.55
CA GLN A 552 28.28 6.29 -2.63
C GLN A 552 26.81 5.83 -2.67
N LEU A 553 26.23 5.56 -1.49
CA LEU A 553 24.81 5.20 -1.34
C LEU A 553 23.89 6.32 -1.82
N LEU A 554 24.19 7.55 -1.41
CA LEU A 554 23.39 8.72 -1.74
C LEU A 554 23.50 9.09 -3.23
N GLU A 555 24.67 8.93 -3.84
CA GLU A 555 24.84 9.11 -5.29
C GLU A 555 24.08 8.04 -6.09
N ALA A 556 24.01 6.80 -5.59
CA ALA A 556 23.33 5.71 -6.27
C ALA A 556 21.79 5.82 -6.22
N VAL A 557 21.23 6.27 -5.09
CA VAL A 557 19.77 6.29 -4.85
C VAL A 557 19.18 7.71 -4.96
N ASN A 558 20.03 8.75 -4.98
CA ASN A 558 19.65 10.17 -5.00
C ASN A 558 18.66 10.57 -3.90
N HIS A 559 18.68 9.89 -2.75
CA HIS A 559 17.75 10.11 -1.63
C HIS A 559 18.48 10.09 -0.29
N LYS A 560 18.58 11.24 0.41
CA LYS A 560 19.27 11.29 1.72
C LYS A 560 18.46 10.85 2.95
N ASN A 561 17.23 10.35 2.74
CA ASN A 561 16.45 9.64 3.77
C ASN A 561 16.40 8.14 3.52
N ALA A 562 17.31 7.63 2.70
CA ALA A 562 17.39 6.22 2.47
C ALA A 562 17.77 5.48 3.77
N ALA A 563 17.27 4.26 3.90
CA ALA A 563 17.70 3.35 4.96
C ALA A 563 18.37 2.13 4.34
N PHE A 564 19.48 1.74 4.94
CA PHE A 564 20.29 0.60 4.52
C PHE A 564 20.00 -0.60 5.40
N MET A 565 19.84 -1.77 4.78
CA MET A 565 19.76 -3.06 5.43
C MET A 565 20.89 -3.97 4.94
N PRO A 566 21.69 -4.55 5.84
CA PRO A 566 22.68 -5.56 5.47
C PRO A 566 22.05 -6.77 4.77
N MET A 567 22.68 -7.25 3.70
CA MET A 567 22.21 -8.43 2.96
C MET A 567 22.13 -9.68 3.84
N SER A 568 23.03 -9.81 4.83
CA SER A 568 23.03 -10.91 5.81
C SER A 568 21.75 -10.95 6.64
N THR A 569 21.29 -9.80 7.15
CA THR A 569 20.05 -9.69 7.93
C THR A 569 18.84 -10.12 7.11
N PHE A 570 18.77 -9.69 5.84
CA PHE A 570 17.69 -10.11 4.94
C PHE A 570 17.70 -11.64 4.72
N TYR A 571 18.87 -12.23 4.45
CA TYR A 571 18.97 -13.66 4.20
C TYR A 571 18.70 -14.53 5.42
N GLU A 572 19.05 -14.09 6.61
CA GLU A 572 18.72 -14.79 7.85
C GLU A 572 17.19 -15.00 7.95
N HIS A 573 16.41 -13.98 7.61
CA HIS A 573 14.95 -14.10 7.58
C HIS A 573 14.45 -14.98 6.42
N VAL A 574 15.07 -14.91 5.24
CA VAL A 574 14.73 -15.79 4.10
C VAL A 574 14.95 -17.26 4.46
N GLU A 575 16.05 -17.58 5.12
CA GLU A 575 16.35 -18.94 5.59
C GLU A 575 15.31 -19.39 6.62
N ARG A 576 14.95 -18.53 7.59
CA ARG A 576 13.86 -18.80 8.53
C ARG A 576 12.55 -19.14 7.80
N PHE A 577 12.18 -18.43 6.74
CA PHE A 577 10.99 -18.78 5.95
C PHE A 577 11.11 -20.14 5.24
N ASN A 578 12.27 -20.47 4.68
CA ASN A 578 12.47 -21.76 4.01
C ASN A 578 12.38 -22.96 4.98
N THR A 579 12.57 -22.76 6.28
CA THR A 579 12.45 -23.83 7.30
C THR A 579 11.00 -24.09 7.76
N LEU A 580 10.04 -23.24 7.38
CA LEU A 580 8.63 -23.40 7.77
C LEU A 580 7.92 -24.46 6.91
N PRO A 581 6.95 -25.20 7.46
CA PRO A 581 6.17 -26.17 6.69
C PRO A 581 5.27 -25.50 5.65
N ASP A 582 4.98 -26.19 4.55
CA ASP A 582 4.12 -25.69 3.46
C ASP A 582 2.74 -25.17 3.93
N SER A 583 2.20 -25.75 5.01
CA SER A 583 0.93 -25.35 5.62
C SER A 583 0.95 -23.90 6.12
N ALA A 584 2.13 -23.35 6.46
CA ALA A 584 2.27 -21.98 6.92
C ALA A 584 1.92 -20.95 5.83
N PHE A 585 2.02 -21.33 4.56
CA PHE A 585 1.84 -20.45 3.40
C PHE A 585 0.46 -20.55 2.73
N GLU A 586 -0.40 -21.49 3.15
CA GLU A 586 -1.69 -21.77 2.49
C GLU A 586 -2.69 -20.60 2.53
N LYS A 587 -2.58 -19.72 3.53
CA LYS A 587 -3.47 -18.56 3.72
C LYS A 587 -2.95 -17.27 3.07
N LEU A 588 -1.86 -17.32 2.32
CA LEU A 588 -1.33 -16.13 1.64
C LEU A 588 -2.28 -15.65 0.55
N LYS A 589 -2.62 -14.36 0.59
CA LYS A 589 -3.40 -13.71 -0.47
C LYS A 589 -2.46 -13.30 -1.62
N ASN A 590 -2.95 -13.42 -2.85
CA ASN A 590 -2.25 -12.87 -4.02
C ASN A 590 -2.27 -11.35 -3.96
N ALA A 591 -1.08 -10.74 -3.89
CA ALA A 591 -0.90 -9.30 -3.78
C ALA A 591 -0.94 -8.57 -5.13
N GLY A 592 -0.98 -9.26 -6.27
CA GLY A 592 -0.94 -8.66 -7.61
C GLY A 592 0.43 -8.74 -8.28
N THR A 593 0.65 -7.90 -9.29
CA THR A 593 1.96 -7.70 -9.92
C THR A 593 2.52 -6.32 -9.59
N THR A 594 3.83 -6.23 -9.37
CA THR A 594 4.55 -4.97 -9.21
C THR A 594 5.92 -5.08 -9.87
N PRO A 595 6.43 -4.04 -10.56
CA PRO A 595 7.75 -4.08 -11.19
C PRO A 595 8.90 -4.18 -10.17
N GLY A 596 8.67 -3.78 -8.91
CA GLY A 596 9.68 -3.79 -7.85
C GLY A 596 9.88 -5.14 -7.14
N LEU A 597 9.14 -6.18 -7.49
CA LEU A 597 9.28 -7.52 -6.92
C LEU A 597 9.41 -8.62 -8.00
N PRO A 598 10.09 -9.73 -7.69
CA PRO A 598 10.85 -10.02 -6.46
C PRO A 598 12.09 -9.13 -6.28
N TYR A 599 12.48 -8.86 -5.03
CA TYR A 599 13.80 -8.30 -4.73
C TYR A 599 14.90 -9.20 -5.29
N ARG A 600 16.04 -8.63 -5.65
CA ARG A 600 17.16 -9.37 -6.27
C ARG A 600 18.37 -9.35 -5.36
N ASN A 601 19.16 -10.41 -5.41
CA ASN A 601 20.43 -10.48 -4.69
C ASN A 601 21.60 -9.83 -5.46
N GLU A 602 22.81 -9.94 -4.90
CA GLU A 602 24.07 -9.44 -5.49
C GLU A 602 24.35 -9.98 -6.90
N SER A 603 23.87 -11.18 -7.23
CA SER A 603 24.01 -11.81 -8.55
C SER A 603 22.84 -11.46 -9.50
N GLY A 604 21.93 -10.57 -9.08
CA GLY A 604 20.72 -10.22 -9.84
C GLY A 604 19.64 -11.30 -9.83
N ILE A 605 19.82 -12.38 -9.06
CA ILE A 605 18.89 -13.50 -8.97
C ILE A 605 17.70 -13.08 -8.08
N PRO A 606 16.45 -13.36 -8.49
CA PRO A 606 15.27 -13.04 -7.70
C PRO A 606 15.24 -13.84 -6.38
N CYS A 607 15.08 -13.15 -5.26
CA CYS A 607 14.86 -13.74 -3.95
C CYS A 607 13.44 -14.34 -3.88
N ILE A 608 13.36 -15.67 -3.83
CA ILE A 608 12.11 -16.45 -3.81
C ILE A 608 12.23 -17.52 -2.73
N ILE A 609 11.12 -17.81 -2.03
CA ILE A 609 11.02 -18.95 -1.11
C ILE A 609 10.82 -20.20 -1.96
N ASN A 610 11.90 -20.92 -2.25
CA ASN A 610 11.95 -21.95 -3.30
C ASN A 610 11.07 -23.14 -2.99
N ASP A 611 11.16 -23.71 -1.78
CA ASP A 611 10.46 -24.95 -1.43
C ASP A 611 8.94 -24.74 -1.43
N ALA A 612 8.47 -23.67 -0.78
CA ALA A 612 7.05 -23.32 -0.75
C ALA A 612 6.50 -22.92 -2.13
N THR A 613 7.32 -22.26 -2.98
CA THR A 613 6.94 -21.95 -4.37
C THR A 613 6.84 -23.21 -5.22
N GLN A 614 7.76 -24.16 -5.04
CA GLN A 614 7.72 -25.47 -5.70
C GLN A 614 6.51 -26.28 -5.23
N ALA A 615 6.18 -26.30 -3.94
CA ALA A 615 4.99 -26.95 -3.41
C ALA A 615 3.68 -26.36 -3.97
N LEU A 616 3.57 -25.02 -4.03
CA LEU A 616 2.44 -24.32 -4.66
C LEU A 616 2.31 -24.61 -6.16
N THR A 617 3.45 -24.71 -6.86
CA THR A 617 3.48 -25.04 -8.30
C THR A 617 3.13 -26.52 -8.53
N SER A 618 3.52 -27.40 -7.61
CA SER A 618 3.24 -28.84 -7.65
C SER A 618 1.77 -29.17 -7.37
N LYS A 619 1.12 -28.45 -6.44
CA LYS A 619 -0.34 -28.54 -6.17
C LYS A 619 -1.20 -28.18 -7.39
N GLN A 620 -0.61 -27.62 -8.45
CA GLN A 620 -1.30 -27.04 -9.60
C GLN A 620 -1.28 -27.90 -10.88
N ILE A 621 -0.63 -29.07 -10.83
CA ILE A 621 -0.62 -30.01 -11.97
C ILE A 621 -2.01 -30.63 -12.18
N VAL A 622 -2.88 -30.56 -11.18
CA VAL A 622 -4.22 -31.12 -11.16
C VAL A 622 -5.24 -29.99 -11.35
N THR A 623 -6.02 -30.04 -12.44
CA THR A 623 -7.20 -29.18 -12.59
C THR A 623 -8.20 -29.47 -11.46
N ASP A 624 -9.11 -28.54 -11.12
CA ASP A 624 -10.17 -28.77 -10.12
C ASP A 624 -10.99 -30.06 -10.36
N SER A 625 -10.90 -30.63 -11.57
CA SER A 625 -11.53 -31.88 -12.00
C SER A 625 -10.68 -33.16 -11.85
N GLY A 626 -9.46 -33.11 -11.29
CA GLY A 626 -8.59 -34.28 -11.13
C GLY A 626 -7.82 -34.71 -12.39
N LYS A 627 -7.91 -33.93 -13.48
CA LYS A 627 -7.32 -34.25 -14.79
C LYS A 627 -6.02 -33.48 -15.05
N VAL A 628 -5.09 -34.12 -15.75
CA VAL A 628 -3.78 -33.64 -16.18
C VAL A 628 -3.63 -33.84 -17.69
N GLU A 629 -2.86 -33.01 -18.38
CA GLU A 629 -2.63 -33.15 -19.82
C GLU A 629 -1.43 -34.08 -20.11
N CYS A 630 -1.56 -35.08 -20.99
CA CYS A 630 -0.44 -35.92 -21.41
C CYS A 630 0.64 -35.11 -22.14
N HIS A 631 1.93 -35.27 -21.78
CA HIS A 631 3.01 -34.56 -22.47
C HIS A 631 3.19 -35.04 -23.92
N GLN A 632 2.99 -36.33 -24.17
CA GLN A 632 3.22 -36.94 -25.48
C GLN A 632 2.07 -36.62 -26.45
N CYS A 633 0.81 -36.86 -26.08
CA CYS A 633 -0.32 -36.71 -27.01
C CYS A 633 -1.21 -35.48 -26.75
N GLY A 634 -1.08 -34.80 -25.61
CA GLY A 634 -1.91 -33.64 -25.26
C GLY A 634 -3.34 -33.97 -24.79
N ASN A 635 -3.69 -35.24 -24.58
CA ASN A 635 -5.01 -35.62 -24.07
C ASN A 635 -5.15 -35.33 -22.58
N LEU A 636 -6.32 -34.88 -22.15
CA LEU A 636 -6.66 -34.72 -20.73
C LEU A 636 -7.00 -36.08 -20.11
N ILE A 637 -6.17 -36.54 -19.19
CA ILE A 637 -6.26 -37.85 -18.52
C ILE A 637 -6.43 -37.65 -17.01
N HIS A 638 -7.13 -38.55 -16.34
CA HIS A 638 -7.18 -38.51 -14.88
C HIS A 638 -5.79 -38.84 -14.32
N LEU A 639 -5.35 -38.16 -13.24
CA LEU A 639 -3.99 -38.37 -12.71
C LEU A 639 -3.72 -39.85 -12.38
N ALA A 640 -4.71 -40.55 -11.85
CA ALA A 640 -4.65 -41.98 -11.53
C ALA A 640 -4.44 -42.90 -12.76
N ASP A 641 -4.82 -42.44 -13.96
CA ASP A 641 -4.67 -43.18 -15.20
C ASP A 641 -3.38 -42.81 -15.95
N GLY A 642 -2.67 -41.79 -15.47
CA GLY A 642 -1.50 -41.20 -16.14
C GLY A 642 -0.42 -42.23 -16.47
N ARG A 643 -0.13 -43.14 -15.54
CA ARG A 643 0.85 -44.23 -15.72
C ARG A 643 0.42 -45.14 -16.86
N ALA A 644 -0.83 -45.62 -16.83
CA ALA A 644 -1.33 -46.57 -17.81
C ALA A 644 -1.32 -45.96 -19.22
N HIS A 645 -1.77 -44.71 -19.33
CA HIS A 645 -1.79 -43.96 -20.59
C HIS A 645 -0.38 -43.71 -21.16
N VAL A 646 0.56 -43.18 -20.37
CA VAL A 646 1.94 -42.93 -20.82
C VAL A 646 2.65 -44.23 -21.21
N SER A 647 2.31 -45.33 -20.57
CA SER A 647 2.91 -46.64 -20.86
C SER A 647 2.52 -47.18 -22.24
N GLU A 648 1.38 -46.78 -22.79
CA GLU A 648 1.01 -47.12 -24.18
C GLU A 648 1.98 -46.48 -25.17
N HIS A 649 2.34 -45.21 -24.95
CA HIS A 649 3.33 -44.50 -25.77
C HIS A 649 4.72 -45.14 -25.70
N ILE A 650 5.14 -45.56 -24.51
CA ILE A 650 6.43 -46.24 -24.30
C ILE A 650 6.43 -47.60 -25.04
N LEU A 651 5.35 -48.37 -24.93
CA LEU A 651 5.26 -49.70 -25.55
C LEU A 651 5.17 -49.63 -27.08
N LEU A 652 4.48 -48.64 -27.64
CA LEU A 652 4.46 -48.35 -29.09
C LEU A 652 5.86 -48.07 -29.62
N LYS A 653 6.62 -47.23 -28.91
CA LYS A 653 8.03 -46.94 -29.24
C LYS A 653 8.91 -48.20 -29.20
N MET A 654 8.73 -49.07 -28.20
CA MET A 654 9.47 -50.34 -28.10
C MET A 654 9.21 -51.30 -29.25
N LEU A 655 7.96 -51.34 -29.72
CA LEU A 655 7.53 -52.18 -30.84
C LEU A 655 7.95 -51.64 -32.21
N GLY A 656 8.63 -50.49 -32.27
CA GLY A 656 9.02 -49.84 -33.52
C GLY A 656 7.83 -49.26 -34.29
N LEU A 657 6.71 -48.99 -33.62
CA LEU A 657 5.53 -48.40 -34.22
C LEU A 657 5.57 -46.88 -34.05
N GLN A 658 5.43 -46.15 -35.15
CA GLN A 658 5.42 -44.68 -35.13
C GLN A 658 4.02 -44.15 -34.85
N GLU A 659 3.89 -43.34 -33.80
CA GLU A 659 2.66 -42.64 -33.45
C GLU A 659 2.57 -41.29 -34.17
N LEU A 660 1.51 -41.10 -34.97
CA LEU A 660 1.28 -39.85 -35.67
C LEU A 660 0.57 -38.84 -34.76
N GLY A 661 1.10 -37.61 -34.70
CA GLY A 661 0.46 -36.48 -34.00
C GLY A 661 0.83 -36.32 -32.53
N LEU A 662 1.95 -36.89 -32.08
CA LEU A 662 2.53 -36.57 -30.78
C LEU A 662 3.06 -35.13 -30.75
N ARG A 663 2.84 -34.44 -29.62
CA ARG A 663 3.47 -33.15 -29.31
C ARG A 663 4.94 -33.33 -28.92
N GLU A 664 5.25 -34.42 -28.24
CA GLU A 664 6.60 -34.78 -27.80
C GLU A 664 6.77 -36.30 -27.97
N GLU A 665 7.80 -36.71 -28.71
CA GLU A 665 8.09 -38.14 -28.90
C GLU A 665 8.75 -38.74 -27.65
N ILE A 666 8.51 -40.04 -27.41
CA ILE A 666 9.27 -40.79 -26.41
C ILE A 666 10.73 -40.91 -26.89
N SER A 667 11.65 -40.51 -26.02
CA SER A 667 13.09 -40.58 -26.28
C SER A 667 13.55 -41.99 -26.63
N ASN A 668 14.57 -42.09 -27.48
CA ASN A 668 15.25 -43.35 -27.80
C ASN A 668 16.04 -43.91 -26.59
N GLU A 669 16.35 -43.09 -25.57
CA GLU A 669 16.95 -43.54 -24.31
C GLU A 669 15.91 -44.14 -23.35
N ILE A 670 15.22 -45.20 -23.77
CA ILE A 670 14.08 -45.80 -23.04
C ILE A 670 14.45 -46.25 -21.61
N VAL A 671 15.73 -46.59 -21.35
CA VAL A 671 16.23 -46.95 -20.01
C VAL A 671 15.95 -45.87 -18.96
N LYS A 672 15.95 -44.59 -19.36
CA LYS A 672 15.79 -43.43 -18.47
C LYS A 672 14.40 -42.80 -18.53
N VAL A 673 13.49 -43.34 -19.32
CA VAL A 673 12.13 -42.81 -19.46
C VAL A 673 11.30 -43.14 -18.21
N CYS A 674 10.66 -42.13 -17.62
CA CYS A 674 9.81 -42.31 -16.47
C CYS A 674 8.40 -42.81 -16.85
N GLY A 675 7.92 -43.86 -16.17
CA GLY A 675 6.59 -44.43 -16.40
C GLY A 675 5.39 -43.56 -16.02
N PHE A 676 5.58 -42.44 -15.31
CA PHE A 676 4.51 -41.49 -14.98
C PHE A 676 4.39 -40.33 -15.97
N CYS A 677 5.52 -39.83 -16.49
CA CYS A 677 5.60 -38.59 -17.27
C CYS A 677 6.08 -38.80 -18.72
N GLY A 678 6.72 -39.94 -19.02
CA GLY A 678 7.31 -40.24 -20.32
C GLY A 678 8.58 -39.43 -20.64
N LYS A 679 9.08 -38.62 -19.68
CA LYS A 679 10.28 -37.78 -19.83
C LYS A 679 11.50 -38.37 -19.15
N LEU A 680 12.68 -37.86 -19.54
CA LEU A 680 13.99 -38.23 -18.99
C LEU A 680 14.39 -37.43 -17.73
N THR A 681 13.71 -36.31 -17.47
CA THR A 681 14.07 -35.37 -16.39
C THR A 681 13.55 -35.80 -15.01
N CYS A 682 12.66 -36.79 -14.97
CA CYS A 682 12.10 -37.38 -13.77
C CYS A 682 13.18 -38.35 -13.20
N GLY A 683 13.82 -38.02 -12.07
CA GLY A 683 14.92 -38.81 -11.45
C GLY A 683 14.60 -40.28 -11.15
N PRO A 684 15.56 -41.08 -10.62
CA PRO A 684 15.39 -42.54 -10.46
C PRO A 684 14.19 -42.90 -9.57
N THR A 685 13.50 -43.98 -9.93
CA THR A 685 12.39 -44.52 -9.13
C THR A 685 12.94 -45.49 -8.10
N SER A 686 12.44 -45.44 -6.86
CA SER A 686 12.88 -46.32 -5.77
C SER A 686 11.72 -47.11 -5.14
N MET A 687 12.05 -48.24 -4.54
CA MET A 687 11.11 -49.12 -3.81
C MET A 687 11.68 -49.43 -2.43
N LYS A 688 10.87 -49.35 -1.36
CA LYS A 688 11.32 -49.66 0.00
C LYS A 688 11.54 -51.18 0.20
N PRO A 689 12.56 -51.61 0.97
CA PRO A 689 12.87 -53.03 1.18
C PRO A 689 11.81 -53.84 1.96
N HIS A 690 11.07 -53.21 2.88
CA HIS A 690 10.21 -53.90 3.85
C HIS A 690 8.70 -53.91 3.55
N SER A 691 8.26 -53.28 2.46
CA SER A 691 6.94 -53.52 1.89
C SER A 691 7.05 -53.41 0.38
N ARG A 692 6.80 -54.52 -0.34
CA ARG A 692 6.82 -54.57 -1.81
C ARG A 692 5.66 -53.76 -2.45
N THR A 693 5.21 -52.68 -1.82
CA THR A 693 3.95 -52.00 -2.11
C THR A 693 4.05 -50.48 -2.23
N GLU A 694 5.17 -49.86 -1.83
CA GLU A 694 5.32 -48.40 -1.87
C GLU A 694 6.40 -47.97 -2.87
N VAL A 695 5.98 -47.27 -3.93
CA VAL A 695 6.83 -46.72 -4.99
C VAL A 695 7.03 -45.24 -4.74
N THR A 696 8.28 -44.77 -4.74
CA THR A 696 8.63 -43.35 -4.59
C THR A 696 9.33 -42.83 -5.85
N SER A 697 8.93 -41.65 -6.31
CA SER A 697 9.49 -41.00 -7.51
C SER A 697 9.49 -39.48 -7.33
N LEU A 698 10.51 -38.81 -7.86
CA LEU A 698 10.58 -37.34 -7.94
C LEU A 698 9.71 -36.77 -9.08
N CYS A 699 8.93 -37.61 -9.75
CA CYS A 699 8.06 -37.18 -10.83
C CYS A 699 6.89 -36.33 -10.29
N PRO A 700 6.67 -35.11 -10.82
CA PRO A 700 5.53 -34.28 -10.41
C PRO A 700 4.15 -34.89 -10.73
N ARG A 701 4.09 -35.97 -11.52
CA ARG A 701 2.88 -36.73 -11.87
C ARG A 701 2.76 -38.05 -11.10
N MET A 702 3.56 -38.25 -10.06
CA MET A 702 3.46 -39.42 -9.20
C MET A 702 2.08 -39.47 -8.55
N HIS A 703 1.45 -40.63 -8.61
CA HIS A 703 0.23 -40.94 -7.86
C HIS A 703 0.38 -42.31 -7.21
N SER A 704 -0.37 -42.55 -6.14
CA SER A 704 -0.40 -43.84 -5.46
C SER A 704 -1.15 -44.86 -6.33
N PHE A 705 -0.59 -46.07 -6.43
CA PHE A 705 -1.25 -47.20 -7.08
C PHE A 705 -0.85 -48.51 -6.42
N SER A 706 -1.71 -49.53 -6.50
CA SER A 706 -1.41 -50.86 -5.96
C SER A 706 -0.56 -51.65 -6.95
N LEU A 707 0.69 -51.98 -6.58
CA LEU A 707 1.62 -52.72 -7.43
C LEU A 707 1.05 -54.06 -7.91
N GLY A 708 0.34 -54.78 -7.04
CA GLY A 708 -0.26 -56.10 -7.35
C GLY A 708 -1.44 -56.02 -8.32
N HIS A 709 -2.18 -54.91 -8.35
CA HIS A 709 -3.21 -54.67 -9.36
C HIS A 709 -2.59 -54.17 -10.66
N ALA A 710 -1.63 -53.25 -10.56
CA ALA A 710 -0.95 -52.63 -11.68
C ALA A 710 -0.03 -53.59 -12.48
N SER A 711 0.36 -54.73 -11.89
CA SER A 711 1.11 -55.79 -12.56
C SER A 711 0.23 -56.78 -13.32
N ARG A 712 -1.11 -56.66 -13.23
CA ARG A 712 -2.08 -57.53 -13.92
C ARG A 712 -2.83 -56.73 -14.99
N SER A 713 -2.78 -57.20 -16.23
CA SER A 713 -3.49 -56.56 -17.33
C SER A 713 -5.00 -56.77 -17.21
N SER A 714 -5.79 -55.71 -17.44
CA SER A 714 -7.26 -55.74 -17.41
C SER A 714 -7.86 -54.96 -18.58
N LYS A 715 -9.15 -55.14 -18.89
CA LYS A 715 -9.82 -54.41 -19.98
C LYS A 715 -9.83 -52.88 -19.78
N GLY A 716 -9.85 -52.40 -18.53
CA GLY A 716 -9.83 -50.96 -18.21
C GLY A 716 -8.44 -50.36 -18.06
N HIS A 717 -7.46 -51.17 -17.62
CA HIS A 717 -6.05 -50.79 -17.50
C HIS A 717 -5.20 -51.89 -18.12
N PRO A 718 -4.93 -51.84 -19.43
CA PRO A 718 -4.21 -52.89 -20.11
C PRO A 718 -2.73 -52.91 -19.71
N SER A 719 -2.10 -51.75 -19.53
CA SER A 719 -0.65 -51.67 -19.26
C SER A 719 -0.23 -52.25 -17.91
N THR A 720 0.78 -53.11 -17.95
CA THR A 720 1.44 -53.69 -16.77
C THR A 720 2.77 -53.03 -16.42
N ASN A 721 3.03 -51.81 -16.91
CA ASN A 721 4.31 -51.12 -16.73
C ASN A 721 4.52 -50.66 -15.27
N VAL A 722 5.17 -51.49 -14.47
CA VAL A 722 5.46 -51.24 -13.07
C VAL A 722 6.98 -51.21 -12.81
N PRO A 723 7.45 -50.56 -11.73
CA PRO A 723 8.85 -50.65 -11.33
C PRO A 723 9.21 -52.09 -10.92
N VAL A 724 10.35 -52.58 -11.40
CA VAL A 724 10.90 -53.92 -11.17
C VAL A 724 12.36 -53.75 -10.74
N GLY A 725 12.76 -54.37 -9.62
CA GLY A 725 14.16 -54.39 -9.18
C GLY A 725 14.99 -55.31 -10.06
N CYS A 726 16.20 -54.89 -10.44
CA CYS A 726 17.12 -55.75 -11.20
C CYS A 726 17.82 -56.74 -10.26
N PRO A 727 17.65 -58.06 -10.43
CA PRO A 727 18.30 -59.06 -9.57
C PRO A 727 19.78 -59.29 -9.91
N PHE A 728 20.27 -58.74 -11.02
CA PHE A 728 21.63 -58.95 -11.50
C PHE A 728 22.59 -57.82 -11.10
N CYS A 729 22.04 -56.66 -10.71
CA CYS A 729 22.83 -55.54 -10.22
C CYS A 729 23.25 -55.79 -8.76
N PRO A 730 24.45 -55.34 -8.35
CA PRO A 730 24.93 -55.52 -6.97
C PRO A 730 23.96 -54.86 -5.99
N ALA A 731 23.60 -55.60 -4.94
CA ALA A 731 22.77 -55.13 -3.84
C ALA A 731 23.53 -55.31 -2.53
N SER A 732 23.53 -54.28 -1.68
CA SER A 732 24.03 -54.34 -0.30
C SER A 732 22.95 -53.85 0.66
N PRO A 733 23.08 -54.11 1.98
CA PRO A 733 22.14 -53.56 2.98
C PRO A 733 22.07 -52.02 2.96
N SER A 734 23.14 -51.36 2.50
CA SER A 734 23.24 -49.90 2.36
C SER A 734 22.85 -49.37 0.97
N CYS A 735 22.72 -50.24 -0.04
CA CYS A 735 22.40 -49.86 -1.41
C CYS A 735 21.47 -50.91 -2.03
N PRO A 736 20.14 -50.70 -2.01
CA PRO A 736 19.20 -51.63 -2.63
C PRO A 736 19.45 -51.71 -4.15
N PRO A 737 19.10 -52.83 -4.80
CA PRO A 737 19.30 -52.98 -6.23
C PRO A 737 18.54 -51.89 -7.00
N PRO A 738 19.11 -51.35 -8.10
CA PRO A 738 18.44 -50.35 -8.90
C PRO A 738 17.11 -50.88 -9.45
N VAL A 739 16.11 -50.00 -9.46
CA VAL A 739 14.74 -50.29 -9.91
C VAL A 739 14.51 -49.61 -11.25
N PHE A 740 13.98 -50.36 -12.21
CA PHE A 740 13.64 -49.87 -13.53
C PHE A 740 12.17 -50.15 -13.83
N TRP A 741 11.51 -49.30 -14.61
CA TRP A 741 10.19 -49.61 -15.16
C TRP A 741 10.26 -50.88 -16.00
N LYS A 742 9.24 -51.75 -15.94
CA LYS A 742 9.17 -53.03 -16.68
C LYS A 742 9.62 -52.90 -18.13
N TYR A 743 9.11 -51.88 -18.83
CA TYR A 743 9.43 -51.62 -20.23
C TYR A 743 10.89 -51.15 -20.42
N SER A 744 11.42 -50.34 -19.51
CA SER A 744 12.82 -49.91 -19.46
C SER A 744 13.78 -51.04 -19.07
N MET A 745 13.32 -52.05 -18.33
CA MET A 745 14.14 -53.17 -17.84
C MET A 745 14.75 -53.99 -18.99
N PHE A 746 14.04 -54.13 -20.12
CA PHE A 746 14.57 -54.83 -21.29
C PHE A 746 15.85 -54.18 -21.82
N PHE A 747 15.85 -52.85 -21.94
CA PHE A 747 17.02 -52.09 -22.40
C PHE A 747 18.12 -52.05 -21.35
N HIS A 748 17.78 -52.05 -20.05
CA HIS A 748 18.77 -52.20 -18.99
C HIS A 748 19.47 -53.56 -19.08
N ILE A 749 18.73 -54.66 -19.27
CA ILE A 749 19.32 -56.00 -19.46
C ILE A 749 20.20 -56.03 -20.71
N GLN A 750 19.73 -55.46 -21.83
CA GLN A 750 20.52 -55.36 -23.06
C GLN A 750 21.85 -54.62 -22.86
N GLN A 751 21.84 -53.49 -22.14
CA GLN A 751 23.01 -52.62 -21.98
C GLN A 751 23.96 -53.06 -20.85
N ALA A 752 23.43 -53.45 -19.70
CA ALA A 752 24.20 -53.73 -18.48
C ALA A 752 24.41 -55.23 -18.22
N HIS A 753 23.59 -56.10 -18.83
CA HIS A 753 23.58 -57.54 -18.58
C HIS A 753 23.48 -58.35 -19.88
N SER A 754 24.31 -58.01 -20.87
CA SER A 754 24.30 -58.61 -22.22
C SER A 754 24.35 -60.14 -22.26
N ARG A 755 24.91 -60.80 -21.22
CA ARG A 755 24.88 -62.27 -21.05
C ARG A 755 23.47 -62.89 -20.97
N TYR A 756 22.47 -62.08 -20.60
CA TYR A 756 21.06 -62.47 -20.52
C TYR A 756 20.25 -61.86 -21.67
N TRP A 757 20.91 -61.41 -22.74
CA TRP A 757 20.28 -60.84 -23.93
C TRP A 757 20.66 -61.64 -25.16
N ASP A 758 19.68 -61.96 -26.00
CA ASP A 758 19.90 -62.56 -27.31
C ASP A 758 19.85 -61.45 -28.37
N SER A 759 21.01 -61.13 -28.95
CA SER A 759 21.14 -60.05 -29.94
C SER A 759 20.51 -60.41 -31.29
N GLU A 760 20.43 -61.68 -31.67
CA GLU A 760 19.81 -62.10 -32.94
C GLU A 760 18.28 -62.12 -32.80
N ALA A 761 17.79 -62.64 -31.67
CA ALA A 761 16.37 -62.72 -31.41
C ALA A 761 15.80 -61.44 -30.75
N HIS A 762 16.61 -60.43 -30.43
CA HIS A 762 16.21 -59.19 -29.75
C HIS A 762 15.38 -59.41 -28.47
N GLN A 763 15.68 -60.44 -27.69
CA GLN A 763 14.89 -60.82 -26.51
C GLN A 763 15.77 -61.23 -25.32
N PRO A 764 15.26 -61.16 -24.06
CA PRO A 764 15.98 -61.70 -22.92
C PRO A 764 16.11 -63.23 -22.98
N ARG A 765 17.25 -63.76 -22.53
CA ARG A 765 17.57 -65.19 -22.49
C ARG A 765 18.05 -65.61 -21.11
N ASN A 766 17.68 -66.82 -20.66
CA ASN A 766 18.11 -67.42 -19.39
C ASN A 766 17.81 -66.55 -18.14
N LEU A 767 16.68 -65.84 -18.14
CA LEU A 767 16.24 -65.06 -16.96
C LEU A 767 15.69 -65.98 -15.86
N PRO A 768 15.86 -65.61 -14.56
CA PRO A 768 15.16 -66.26 -13.46
C PRO A 768 13.64 -66.28 -13.69
N PRO A 769 12.93 -67.36 -13.34
CA PRO A 769 11.49 -67.49 -13.57
C PRO A 769 10.67 -66.31 -13.01
N ASP A 770 11.02 -65.82 -11.83
CA ASP A 770 10.34 -64.69 -11.20
C ASP A 770 10.50 -63.38 -11.98
N LEU A 771 11.70 -63.13 -12.52
CA LEU A 771 11.94 -61.95 -13.34
C LEU A 771 11.25 -62.08 -14.70
N LEU A 772 11.29 -63.27 -15.31
CA LEU A 772 10.63 -63.55 -16.58
C LEU A 772 9.11 -63.29 -16.47
N ASN A 773 8.46 -63.80 -15.42
CA ASN A 773 7.04 -63.58 -15.17
C ASN A 773 6.69 -62.09 -15.00
N ASN A 774 7.55 -61.30 -14.36
CA ASN A 774 7.33 -59.86 -14.21
C ASN A 774 7.52 -59.07 -15.51
N LEU A 775 8.35 -59.58 -16.44
CA LEU A 775 8.65 -58.92 -17.71
C LEU A 775 7.72 -59.31 -18.87
N GLN A 776 6.94 -60.40 -18.76
CA GLN A 776 6.00 -60.83 -19.81
C GLN A 776 4.98 -59.75 -20.19
N VAL A 777 4.93 -59.36 -21.46
CA VAL A 777 3.90 -58.44 -21.98
C VAL A 777 2.74 -59.28 -22.50
N THR A 778 1.54 -59.02 -21.98
CA THR A 778 0.35 -59.83 -22.29
C THR A 778 -0.23 -59.51 -23.68
N LEU A 779 -0.98 -60.46 -24.28
CA LEU A 779 -1.72 -60.18 -25.52
C LEU A 779 -2.78 -59.07 -25.35
N LEU A 780 -3.29 -58.88 -24.14
CA LEU A 780 -4.26 -57.82 -23.85
C LEU A 780 -3.62 -56.43 -23.96
N GLU A 781 -2.37 -56.28 -23.50
CA GLU A 781 -1.55 -55.05 -23.69
C GLU A 781 -1.29 -54.74 -25.17
N ILE A 782 -1.05 -55.75 -25.98
CA ILE A 782 -0.78 -55.57 -27.42
C ILE A 782 -2.09 -55.24 -28.17
N ASN A 783 -3.19 -55.92 -27.81
CA ASN A 783 -4.49 -55.71 -28.45
C ASN A 783 -5.13 -54.37 -28.07
N SER A 784 -4.89 -53.85 -26.86
CA SER A 784 -5.35 -52.50 -26.50
C SER A 784 -4.71 -51.44 -27.39
N ILE A 785 -3.40 -51.57 -27.66
CA ILE A 785 -2.66 -50.67 -28.55
C ILE A 785 -3.22 -50.69 -29.98
N ARG A 786 -3.55 -51.88 -30.50
CA ARG A 786 -4.11 -52.03 -31.87
C ARG A 786 -5.47 -51.35 -32.04
N ASN A 787 -6.24 -51.17 -30.97
CA ASN A 787 -7.58 -50.60 -31.01
C ASN A 787 -7.62 -49.08 -30.78
N LEU A 788 -6.54 -48.46 -30.27
CA LEU A 788 -6.53 -47.07 -29.79
C LEU A 788 -6.03 -46.03 -30.81
N HIS A 789 -5.39 -46.42 -31.91
CA HIS A 789 -4.86 -45.47 -32.90
C HIS A 789 -5.19 -45.86 -34.35
N PRO A 790 -6.19 -45.23 -35.00
CA PRO A 790 -6.44 -45.42 -36.44
C PRO A 790 -5.38 -44.77 -37.36
N ARG A 791 -4.21 -44.40 -36.83
CA ARG A 791 -3.13 -43.65 -37.51
C ARG A 791 -1.73 -44.16 -37.12
N ILE A 792 -1.51 -45.46 -37.21
CA ILE A 792 -0.17 -46.07 -37.07
C ILE A 792 0.42 -46.20 -38.49
N SER A 793 1.65 -45.72 -38.71
CA SER A 793 2.38 -45.85 -39.99
C SER A 793 3.16 -47.18 -40.06
N SER A 794 3.73 -47.50 -41.23
CA SER A 794 4.52 -48.73 -41.45
C SER A 794 5.61 -48.93 -40.39
N ALA A 795 5.76 -50.17 -39.91
CA ALA A 795 6.68 -50.54 -38.86
C ALA A 795 8.14 -50.20 -39.20
N CYS A 796 8.83 -49.55 -38.28
CA CYS A 796 10.30 -49.52 -38.23
C CYS A 796 10.80 -50.85 -37.65
N THR A 797 12.11 -51.09 -37.72
CA THR A 797 12.74 -52.25 -37.06
C THR A 797 12.37 -52.25 -35.56
N PRO A 798 11.71 -53.30 -35.03
CA PRO A 798 11.35 -53.36 -33.62
C PRO A 798 12.60 -53.30 -32.76
N LEU A 799 12.57 -52.52 -31.68
CA LEU A 799 13.72 -52.38 -30.78
C LEU A 799 13.91 -53.65 -29.91
N ILE A 800 12.82 -54.38 -29.65
CA ILE A 800 12.77 -55.60 -28.84
C ILE A 800 11.78 -56.59 -29.48
N ALA A 801 12.13 -57.87 -29.55
CA ALA A 801 11.17 -58.95 -29.76
C ALA A 801 10.60 -59.39 -28.40
N LEU A 802 9.29 -59.24 -28.21
CA LEU A 802 8.67 -59.55 -26.93
C LEU A 802 8.66 -61.09 -26.69
N PRO A 803 9.04 -61.58 -25.49
CA PRO A 803 8.93 -62.99 -25.15
C PRO A 803 7.44 -63.37 -25.05
N PHE A 804 6.96 -64.22 -25.97
CA PHE A 804 5.59 -64.71 -25.99
C PHE A 804 5.38 -65.88 -25.02
N ASP A 805 4.18 -65.97 -24.46
CA ASP A 805 3.69 -67.19 -23.81
C ASP A 805 3.64 -68.33 -24.84
N PRO A 806 4.38 -69.45 -24.65
CA PRO A 806 4.38 -70.58 -25.57
C PRO A 806 3.04 -71.34 -25.65
N ASN A 807 2.02 -71.00 -24.85
CA ASN A 807 0.73 -71.67 -24.87
C ASN A 807 -0.28 -71.16 -25.91
N ILE A 808 0.11 -70.34 -26.88
CA ILE A 808 -0.82 -69.82 -27.90
C ILE A 808 -0.27 -70.12 -29.30
N THR A 809 -0.35 -71.39 -29.69
CA THR A 809 -0.20 -71.82 -31.09
C THR A 809 -1.53 -71.60 -31.81
N GLY A 810 -1.61 -70.61 -32.70
CA GLY A 810 -2.87 -70.35 -33.39
C GLY A 810 -2.92 -69.24 -34.42
N LEU A 811 -1.83 -68.85 -35.08
CA LEU A 811 -1.91 -67.94 -36.24
C LEU A 811 -0.98 -68.42 -37.36
N ARG A 812 -1.52 -69.25 -38.26
CA ARG A 812 -0.91 -69.57 -39.55
C ARG A 812 -0.87 -68.31 -40.41
N ARG A 813 0.27 -68.11 -41.08
CA ARG A 813 0.45 -67.22 -42.23
C ARG A 813 -0.68 -67.41 -43.25
N LYS A 814 -1.31 -66.32 -43.66
CA LYS A 814 -1.93 -66.21 -44.98
C LYS A 814 -1.18 -65.11 -45.72
N ASP A 815 -0.29 -65.53 -46.60
CA ASP A 815 0.23 -64.70 -47.68
C ASP A 815 -0.89 -64.46 -48.73
N PRO A 816 -0.76 -63.41 -49.56
CA PRO A 816 -1.88 -62.72 -50.20
C PRO A 816 -2.20 -63.29 -51.58
N PRO A 817 -3.41 -63.06 -52.14
CA PRO A 817 -3.59 -63.12 -53.57
C PRO A 817 -3.31 -61.74 -54.20
N THR A 818 -2.36 -61.74 -55.13
CA THR A 818 -2.10 -60.68 -56.10
C THR A 818 -3.24 -60.54 -57.12
N ALA A 819 -3.28 -59.34 -57.70
CA ALA A 819 -4.28 -58.71 -58.57
C ALA A 819 -4.88 -59.54 -59.72
N ASP A 820 -6.11 -59.17 -60.11
CA ASP A 820 -6.36 -58.81 -61.49
C ASP A 820 -7.52 -57.81 -61.71
N VAL A 821 -7.40 -57.15 -62.86
CA VAL A 821 -7.98 -55.93 -63.43
C VAL A 821 -9.49 -55.99 -63.75
N MET A 822 -10.23 -54.87 -63.57
CA MET A 822 -11.12 -54.20 -64.56
C MET A 822 -12.18 -53.29 -63.86
N VAL A 823 -12.07 -51.95 -63.98
CA VAL A 823 -12.76 -51.06 -64.96
C VAL A 823 -14.24 -50.77 -64.64
N ASN A 824 -14.53 -49.48 -64.42
CA ASN A 824 -15.78 -48.69 -64.59
C ASN A 824 -16.10 -47.83 -63.35
N SER A 825 -15.79 -46.53 -63.33
CA SER A 825 -16.42 -45.39 -64.03
C SER A 825 -17.65 -44.80 -63.33
N CYS A 826 -17.53 -43.51 -62.98
CA CYS A 826 -18.56 -42.46 -62.95
C CYS A 826 -19.72 -42.52 -61.94
N GLY A 827 -19.99 -41.36 -61.32
CA GLY A 827 -21.38 -40.92 -61.12
C GLY A 827 -21.79 -40.35 -59.75
N MET A 828 -21.47 -39.07 -59.54
CA MET A 828 -22.36 -37.98 -59.05
C MET A 828 -23.33 -38.12 -57.86
N SER A 829 -23.37 -37.00 -57.14
CA SER A 829 -24.53 -36.35 -56.48
C SER A 829 -24.96 -36.93 -55.13
N SER A 830 -25.59 -36.19 -54.21
CA SER A 830 -25.67 -34.78 -53.84
C SER A 830 -26.56 -34.76 -52.60
N SER A 831 -26.36 -33.78 -51.71
CA SER A 831 -27.33 -33.17 -50.79
C SER A 831 -28.64 -33.91 -50.41
N ARG A 832 -28.96 -33.94 -49.12
CA ARG A 832 -30.19 -33.27 -48.61
C ARG A 832 -30.28 -33.23 -47.09
N LYS A 833 -30.37 -31.99 -46.61
CA LYS A 833 -31.08 -31.57 -45.39
C LYS A 833 -32.48 -32.20 -45.34
N LYS A 834 -32.99 -32.50 -44.15
CA LYS A 834 -34.42 -32.36 -43.84
C LYS A 834 -34.65 -31.75 -42.44
N PRO A 835 -35.62 -30.82 -42.30
CA PRO A 835 -35.97 -30.13 -41.07
C PRO A 835 -37.28 -30.64 -40.42
N ARG A 836 -37.50 -30.13 -39.19
CA ARG A 836 -38.75 -29.69 -38.50
C ARG A 836 -40.06 -30.48 -38.63
N LEU A 837 -40.69 -30.65 -37.45
CA LEU A 837 -42.07 -30.29 -37.01
C LEU A 837 -42.45 -31.24 -35.85
N SER A 838 -43.30 -30.97 -34.86
CA SER A 838 -43.88 -29.76 -34.26
C SER A 838 -44.73 -30.23 -33.07
N ARG A 839 -44.66 -29.56 -31.93
CA ARG A 839 -45.80 -28.99 -31.19
C ARG A 839 -45.29 -28.14 -30.04
#